data_AF-A0A365N9W8-F1
#
_entry.id   AF-A0A365N9W8-F1
#
_cell.length_a   1.000
_cell.length_b   1.000
_cell.length_c   1.000
_cell.angle_alpha   90.00
_cell.angle_beta   90.00
_cell.angle_gamma   90.00
#
_symmetry.space_group_name_H-M   'P 1'
#
loop_
_entity.id
_entity.type
_entity.pdbx_description
1 polymer ?
#
loop_
_entity_poly.entity_id
_entity_poly.type
_entity_poly.pdbx_seq_one_letter_code
_entity_poly.pdbx_strand_id
1 'polypeptide(L)'
;MTTGSTLEWFGATTFRLRTRGVTIFLDTWLDRPSILKTYLPVDDVKEADYIFISHAHFDHLPGADRIAIKTGAIVIANNEAINLLREAGVPEHQLLPVQGGERIPLFTRETWNKANADPSLLCPAPLGAPRRPLDELAAFSVDVWPSLHCMMPTDHPEVIDTATVYKGSASPYSCTLDTTIGMKYGLLKIGELMPPEKLTPGHRSFIEYVADRKRNVFSHSDGGQLMFNFVIGEKALLWSAHLGGYEGILRDLQPKPDIAIMAIAGRANLNGRPFDGSAAEFAALKVGWLGNPSQVIWCLHDEACIPPWRIKTEAATKAVEANARKSLPSPPIAMAQTETSLSSSTRPDMDLDTSEKHPHVEALPESQTLSPITETEYPEGGREAWLVVVGGWFGLFCTFGLVTCVGVFLEYYQAGPLVDYSPSSISWITSLQVFFQVGGSAVWGRVYDSYGPRYLLLIGAPVYVFGMMMLSLSTQYYQILLSQALLSSIGSGAVFTASLTSTTSWFRKKRGTIFGIVNSGSSAGGIVLPIMLSRLFKSIGFGWTLRAVGFMFLAFMAISCVLIKSRTPPKPRPFALSDYQRCFKESVMVLTMIGGFLFFWGMFLPLNYIIIQAKASGVSSDLVPYLLPLINGISLIGRLTAGALADVIGQFNCMLIITAFTGILTLVLWIPGSQSTAAIMAYAVAFGYGSGGYVSIFPGCVGQISPIEEIGTRIGLASLVNAFGALTGSPLGGALISDKSGSGNSFIGLQLFCGCTMIASVFAYGTARYCQAGFKWTKV
;
A
#
# COMPACT_ATOMS: atom_id res chain seq x y z
N MET A 1 45.27 -30.76 0.38
CA MET A 1 44.39 -31.69 -0.35
C MET A 1 43.26 -30.87 -0.97
N THR A 2 43.35 -30.52 -2.25
CA THR A 2 42.29 -29.82 -3.00
C THR A 2 41.30 -30.86 -3.54
N THR A 3 40.48 -31.40 -2.66
CA THR A 3 39.49 -32.45 -2.98
C THR A 3 38.09 -31.86 -3.12
N GLY A 4 37.64 -31.78 -4.38
CA GLY A 4 36.24 -31.93 -4.82
C GLY A 4 35.26 -30.84 -4.40
N SER A 5 34.78 -30.05 -5.38
CA SER A 5 33.47 -29.42 -5.22
C SER A 5 32.41 -30.53 -5.19
N THR A 6 31.51 -30.53 -4.21
CA THR A 6 30.44 -31.52 -4.08
C THR A 6 29.09 -30.83 -4.06
N LEU A 7 28.10 -31.49 -4.65
CA LEU A 7 26.69 -31.10 -4.58
C LEU A 7 25.90 -32.31 -4.10
N GLU A 8 25.33 -32.21 -2.91
CA GLU A 8 24.59 -33.28 -2.24
C GLU A 8 23.12 -32.87 -2.10
N TRP A 9 22.19 -33.76 -2.41
CA TRP A 9 20.74 -33.51 -2.29
C TRP A 9 20.16 -34.28 -1.10
N PHE A 10 19.31 -33.61 -0.31
CA PHE A 10 18.71 -34.17 0.92
C PHE A 10 17.18 -34.22 0.87
N GLY A 11 16.58 -34.12 -0.31
CA GLY A 11 15.12 -34.12 -0.51
C GLY A 11 14.55 -32.74 -0.82
N ALA A 12 13.38 -32.71 -1.46
CA ALA A 12 12.68 -31.50 -1.89
C ALA A 12 13.64 -30.53 -2.62
N THR A 13 13.84 -29.32 -2.08
CA THR A 13 14.77 -28.29 -2.59
C THR A 13 16.07 -28.18 -1.79
N THR A 14 16.32 -29.07 -0.83
CA THR A 14 17.46 -28.97 0.09
C THR A 14 18.73 -29.56 -0.52
N PHE A 15 19.76 -28.72 -0.68
CA PHE A 15 21.08 -29.14 -1.16
C PHE A 15 22.20 -28.64 -0.24
N ARG A 16 23.31 -29.38 -0.21
CA ARG A 16 24.60 -28.89 0.32
C ARG A 16 25.60 -28.76 -0.82
N LEU A 17 26.08 -27.54 -1.04
CA LEU A 17 27.15 -27.22 -1.97
C LEU A 17 28.44 -26.99 -1.19
N ARG A 18 29.50 -27.73 -1.51
CA ARG A 18 30.85 -27.47 -1.02
C ARG A 18 31.70 -27.08 -2.21
N THR A 19 32.31 -25.91 -2.15
CA THR A 19 33.17 -25.43 -3.24
C THR A 19 34.09 -24.34 -2.72
N ARG A 20 35.33 -24.27 -3.24
CA ARG A 20 36.31 -23.23 -2.87
C ARG A 20 36.48 -23.03 -1.35
N GLY A 21 36.34 -24.09 -0.55
CA GLY A 21 36.47 -24.03 0.91
C GLY A 21 35.28 -23.40 1.65
N VAL A 22 34.13 -23.23 0.98
CA VAL A 22 32.87 -22.75 1.55
C VAL A 22 31.83 -23.87 1.50
N THR A 23 31.12 -24.08 2.61
CA THR A 23 30.00 -25.03 2.73
C THR A 23 28.69 -24.27 2.82
N ILE A 24 27.80 -24.51 1.86
CA ILE A 24 26.53 -23.80 1.67
C ILE A 24 25.37 -24.78 1.77
N PHE A 25 24.34 -24.42 2.52
CA PHE A 25 23.01 -25.05 2.41
C PHE A 25 22.07 -24.19 1.56
N LEU A 26 21.36 -24.82 0.64
CA LEU A 26 20.34 -24.23 -0.22
C LEU A 26 18.99 -24.78 0.24
N ASP A 27 18.15 -23.96 0.85
CA ASP A 27 17.05 -24.35 1.73
C ASP A 27 17.47 -25.36 2.81
N THR A 28 16.60 -25.67 3.78
CA THR A 28 16.99 -26.44 4.98
C THR A 28 15.95 -27.41 5.51
N TRP A 29 15.00 -27.89 4.68
CA TRP A 29 13.95 -28.83 5.11
C TRP A 29 14.45 -30.25 5.37
N LEU A 30 15.29 -30.37 6.40
CA LEU A 30 15.93 -31.59 6.87
C LEU A 30 15.10 -32.28 7.95
N ASP A 31 14.43 -31.51 8.81
CA ASP A 31 13.43 -32.01 9.76
C ASP A 31 12.09 -32.13 9.01
N ARG A 32 11.88 -33.26 8.33
CA ARG A 32 10.68 -33.54 7.53
C ARG A 32 9.61 -34.25 8.38
N PRO A 33 8.34 -34.29 7.92
CA PRO A 33 7.32 -35.16 8.50
C PRO A 33 7.86 -36.58 8.72
N SER A 34 7.59 -37.16 9.89
CA SER A 34 8.16 -38.42 10.38
C SER A 34 7.97 -39.63 9.45
N ILE A 35 6.95 -39.58 8.59
CA ILE A 35 6.68 -40.64 7.59
C ILE A 35 7.62 -40.56 6.38
N LEU A 36 8.25 -39.41 6.14
CA LEU A 36 9.18 -39.19 5.04
C LEU A 36 10.58 -39.62 5.43
N LYS A 37 11.36 -40.01 4.42
CA LYS A 37 12.76 -40.38 4.61
C LYS A 37 13.58 -39.16 5.01
N THR A 38 14.23 -39.24 6.17
CA THR A 38 15.27 -38.30 6.58
C THR A 38 16.62 -38.75 6.00
N TYR A 39 17.23 -37.89 5.19
CA TYR A 39 18.55 -38.17 4.58
C TYR A 39 19.71 -37.67 5.45
N LEU A 40 19.51 -36.53 6.12
CA LEU A 40 20.44 -35.92 7.05
C LEU A 40 19.63 -35.23 8.15
N PRO A 41 19.68 -35.73 9.40
CA PRO A 41 19.07 -35.04 10.53
C PRO A 41 19.67 -33.64 10.72
N VAL A 42 18.85 -32.64 11.05
CA VAL A 42 19.33 -31.26 11.33
C VAL A 42 20.43 -31.28 12.39
N ASP A 43 20.25 -32.12 13.42
CA ASP A 43 21.18 -32.22 14.55
C ASP A 43 22.53 -32.84 14.17
N ASP A 44 22.63 -33.52 13.02
CA ASP A 44 23.87 -34.09 12.50
C ASP A 44 24.66 -33.13 11.61
N VAL A 45 24.10 -31.95 11.28
CA VAL A 45 24.82 -30.90 10.55
C VAL A 45 25.91 -30.33 11.46
N LYS A 46 27.18 -30.60 11.12
CA LYS A 46 28.36 -30.15 11.89
C LYS A 46 28.97 -28.86 11.37
N GLU A 47 28.72 -28.52 10.11
CA GLU A 47 29.34 -27.38 9.45
C GLU A 47 28.42 -26.80 8.37
N ALA A 48 28.36 -25.47 8.34
CA ALA A 48 27.75 -24.65 7.33
C ALA A 48 28.33 -23.24 7.51
N ASP A 49 28.80 -22.63 6.42
CA ASP A 49 29.27 -21.24 6.39
C ASP A 49 28.13 -20.30 5.98
N TYR A 50 27.29 -20.74 5.04
CA TYR A 50 26.14 -19.98 4.56
C TYR A 50 24.89 -20.85 4.41
N ILE A 51 23.74 -20.24 4.63
CA ILE A 51 22.42 -20.82 4.36
C ILE A 51 21.68 -19.86 3.44
N PHE A 52 21.25 -20.32 2.26
CA PHE A 52 20.44 -19.54 1.34
C PHE A 52 19.02 -20.07 1.38
N ILE A 53 18.07 -19.22 1.75
CA ILE A 53 16.66 -19.57 1.76
C ILE A 53 15.96 -18.91 0.58
N SER A 54 15.32 -19.74 -0.24
CA SER A 54 14.60 -19.29 -1.42
C SER A 54 13.32 -18.53 -1.09
N HIS A 55 12.60 -18.97 -0.04
CA HIS A 55 11.41 -18.34 0.54
C HIS A 55 11.01 -19.02 1.86
N ALA A 56 10.02 -18.47 2.58
CA ALA A 56 9.81 -18.76 4.01
C ALA A 56 8.85 -19.92 4.35
N HIS A 57 8.50 -20.80 3.41
CA HIS A 57 7.51 -21.87 3.63
C HIS A 57 8.00 -23.08 4.44
N PHE A 58 7.06 -23.96 4.80
CA PHE A 58 7.24 -25.12 5.69
C PHE A 58 8.26 -26.14 5.19
N ASP A 59 8.53 -26.16 3.88
CA ASP A 59 9.41 -27.07 3.17
C ASP A 59 10.71 -26.41 2.68
N HIS A 60 11.00 -25.19 3.17
CA HIS A 60 12.19 -24.43 2.81
C HIS A 60 12.98 -23.93 4.03
N LEU A 61 12.29 -23.31 4.99
CA LEU A 61 12.90 -22.61 6.12
C LEU A 61 13.22 -23.47 7.36
N PRO A 62 12.38 -24.45 7.76
CA PRO A 62 12.57 -25.16 9.03
C PRO A 62 13.92 -25.89 9.11
N GLY A 63 14.69 -25.60 10.17
CA GLY A 63 16.04 -26.14 10.38
C GLY A 63 17.15 -25.09 10.22
N ALA A 64 16.91 -24.02 9.44
CA ALA A 64 17.88 -22.95 9.24
C ALA A 64 18.30 -22.27 10.55
N ASP A 65 17.35 -22.06 11.47
CA ASP A 65 17.58 -21.48 12.79
C ASP A 65 18.61 -22.28 13.59
N ARG A 66 18.39 -23.60 13.70
CA ARG A 66 19.26 -24.49 14.46
C ARG A 66 20.62 -24.67 13.79
N ILE A 67 20.66 -24.77 12.46
CA ILE A 67 21.94 -24.87 11.74
C ILE A 67 22.74 -23.58 11.92
N ALA A 68 22.13 -22.41 11.73
CA ALA A 68 22.81 -21.11 11.85
C ALA A 68 23.37 -20.90 13.27
N ILE A 69 22.55 -21.14 14.29
CA ILE A 69 22.96 -21.02 15.71
C ILE A 69 24.11 -21.98 16.02
N LYS A 70 24.03 -23.23 15.54
CA LYS A 70 25.02 -24.27 15.84
C LYS A 70 26.35 -24.06 15.12
N THR A 71 26.33 -23.71 13.84
CA THR A 71 27.55 -23.70 13.01
C THR A 71 28.23 -22.34 12.95
N GLY A 72 27.48 -21.26 13.18
CA GLY A 72 27.94 -19.91 12.89
C GLY A 72 27.49 -19.36 11.53
N ALA A 73 26.70 -20.12 10.75
CA ALA A 73 26.40 -19.76 9.35
C ALA A 73 25.67 -18.43 9.21
N ILE A 74 26.00 -17.69 8.14
CA ILE A 74 25.24 -16.51 7.71
C ILE A 74 24.05 -16.97 6.87
N VAL A 75 22.85 -16.56 7.25
CA VAL A 75 21.61 -16.83 6.50
C VAL A 75 21.31 -15.66 5.57
N ILE A 76 21.25 -15.95 4.27
CA ILE A 76 20.82 -15.02 3.23
C ILE A 76 19.40 -15.40 2.81
N ALA A 77 18.45 -14.49 3.04
CA ALA A 77 17.04 -14.76 2.76
C ALA A 77 16.22 -13.47 2.57
N ASN A 78 14.97 -13.62 2.13
CA ASN A 78 14.01 -12.52 2.11
C ASN A 78 13.70 -12.03 3.54
N ASN A 79 13.12 -10.84 3.65
CA ASN A 79 12.82 -10.23 4.96
C ASN A 79 11.89 -11.08 5.84
N GLU A 80 10.97 -11.84 5.26
CA GLU A 80 10.03 -12.68 6.02
C GLU A 80 10.75 -13.83 6.73
N ALA A 81 11.60 -14.56 6.01
CA ALA A 81 12.43 -15.62 6.58
C ALA A 81 13.40 -15.05 7.63
N ILE A 82 14.05 -13.92 7.34
CA ILE A 82 14.95 -13.26 8.30
C ILE A 82 14.22 -12.86 9.59
N ASN A 83 13.00 -12.32 9.50
CA ASN A 83 12.23 -11.94 10.68
C ASN A 83 11.88 -13.16 11.55
N LEU A 84 11.48 -14.28 10.92
CA LEU A 84 11.19 -15.51 11.65
C LEU A 84 12.43 -16.12 12.31
N LEU A 85 13.57 -16.11 11.62
CA LEU A 85 14.82 -16.60 12.18
C LEU A 85 15.31 -15.71 13.33
N ARG A 86 15.11 -14.40 13.23
CA ARG A 86 15.37 -13.47 14.33
C ARG A 86 14.50 -13.80 15.55
N GLU A 87 13.21 -14.04 15.35
CA GLU A 87 12.30 -14.46 16.42
C GLU A 87 12.66 -15.83 17.01
N ALA A 88 13.20 -16.73 16.19
CA ALA A 88 13.73 -18.03 16.61
C ALA A 88 15.09 -17.94 17.34
N GLY A 89 15.67 -16.74 17.46
CA GLY A 89 16.88 -16.49 18.25
C GLY A 89 18.19 -16.57 17.45
N VAL A 90 18.13 -16.56 16.11
CA VAL A 90 19.36 -16.45 15.29
C VAL A 90 19.98 -15.06 15.50
N PRO A 91 21.26 -14.97 15.89
CA PRO A 91 21.96 -13.70 16.07
C PRO A 91 21.90 -12.75 14.85
N GLU A 92 21.70 -11.45 15.08
CA GLU A 92 21.53 -10.46 14.01
C GLU A 92 22.71 -10.41 13.02
N HIS A 93 23.94 -10.61 13.50
CA HIS A 93 25.13 -10.61 12.64
C HIS A 93 25.20 -11.80 11.68
N GLN A 94 24.37 -12.82 11.88
CA GLN A 94 24.21 -13.96 10.98
C GLN A 94 23.07 -13.75 9.97
N LEU A 95 22.27 -12.70 10.11
CA LEU A 95 21.08 -12.49 9.29
C LEU A 95 21.35 -11.43 8.22
N LEU A 96 21.31 -11.84 6.95
CA LEU A 96 21.50 -10.96 5.80
C LEU A 96 20.21 -10.90 4.95
N PRO A 97 19.36 -9.87 5.16
CA PRO A 97 18.15 -9.69 4.35
C PRO A 97 18.48 -9.20 2.94
N VAL A 98 17.81 -9.79 1.95
CA VAL A 98 17.96 -9.47 0.51
C VAL A 98 16.60 -9.37 -0.18
N GLN A 99 16.54 -8.64 -1.30
CA GLN A 99 15.31 -8.40 -2.08
C GLN A 99 15.44 -8.78 -3.57
N GLY A 100 16.65 -9.07 -4.04
CA GLY A 100 16.95 -9.34 -5.44
C GLY A 100 17.59 -8.12 -6.13
N GLY A 101 18.65 -8.37 -6.89
CA GLY A 101 19.52 -7.37 -7.53
C GLY A 101 20.88 -7.22 -6.83
N GLU A 102 21.09 -7.88 -5.69
CA GLU A 102 22.36 -7.83 -4.95
C GLU A 102 23.38 -8.84 -5.48
N ARG A 103 24.66 -8.43 -5.51
CA ARG A 103 25.81 -9.34 -5.60
C ARG A 103 26.47 -9.45 -4.24
N ILE A 104 26.57 -10.67 -3.71
CA ILE A 104 27.08 -10.93 -2.36
C ILE A 104 28.40 -11.70 -2.45
N PRO A 105 29.51 -11.16 -1.93
CA PRO A 105 30.77 -11.87 -1.81
C PRO A 105 30.67 -12.93 -0.69
N LEU A 106 31.18 -14.12 -0.96
CA LEU A 106 31.21 -15.24 -0.01
C LEU A 106 32.64 -15.54 0.40
N PHE A 107 32.86 -15.69 1.70
CA PHE A 107 34.18 -15.79 2.31
C PHE A 107 34.34 -17.12 3.02
N THR A 108 35.56 -17.65 3.05
CA THR A 108 35.86 -18.82 3.87
C THR A 108 35.90 -18.44 5.35
N ARG A 109 35.71 -19.41 6.25
CA ARG A 109 35.88 -19.20 7.70
C ARG A 109 37.29 -18.71 8.06
N GLU A 110 38.31 -19.16 7.31
CA GLU A 110 39.68 -18.68 7.45
C GLU A 110 39.81 -17.19 7.10
N THR A 111 39.16 -16.75 6.02
CA THR A 111 39.12 -15.33 5.64
C THR A 111 38.48 -14.47 6.73
N TRP A 112 37.35 -14.90 7.28
CA TRP A 112 36.72 -14.22 8.41
C TRP A 112 37.63 -14.13 9.64
N ASN A 113 38.30 -15.22 10.00
CA ASN A 113 39.21 -15.24 11.13
C ASN A 113 40.40 -14.27 10.93
N LYS A 114 40.98 -14.23 9.72
CA LYS A 114 42.06 -13.30 9.38
C LYS A 114 41.59 -11.84 9.42
N ALA A 115 40.44 -11.54 8.84
CA ALA A 115 39.91 -10.17 8.81
C ALA A 115 39.47 -9.66 10.19
N ASN A 116 38.99 -10.55 11.07
CA ASN A 116 38.70 -10.20 12.46
C ASN A 116 39.96 -9.95 13.30
N ALA A 117 41.09 -10.59 12.95
CA ALA A 117 42.38 -10.37 13.61
C ALA A 117 43.11 -9.13 13.09
N ASP A 118 42.90 -8.76 11.82
CA ASP A 118 43.50 -7.59 11.18
C ASP A 118 42.42 -6.64 10.63
N PRO A 119 42.09 -5.56 11.36
CA PRO A 119 41.08 -4.59 10.93
C PRO A 119 41.36 -3.90 9.59
N SER A 120 42.58 -3.96 9.05
CA SER A 120 42.90 -3.41 7.72
C SER A 120 42.27 -4.21 6.58
N LEU A 121 41.90 -5.47 6.85
CA LEU A 121 41.26 -6.37 5.89
C LEU A 121 39.72 -6.29 5.93
N LEU A 122 39.16 -5.32 6.65
CA LEU A 122 37.72 -5.10 6.79
C LEU A 122 37.24 -3.90 5.96
N CYS A 123 36.09 -4.05 5.31
CA CYS A 123 35.41 -2.92 4.67
C CYS A 123 34.97 -1.88 5.70
N PRO A 124 34.97 -0.58 5.34
CA PRO A 124 34.31 0.45 6.12
C PRO A 124 32.83 0.13 6.29
N ALA A 125 32.29 0.33 7.50
CA ALA A 125 30.87 0.13 7.79
C ALA A 125 30.35 1.26 8.70
N PRO A 126 29.06 1.63 8.60
CA PRO A 126 28.42 2.57 9.53
C PRO A 126 28.56 2.14 10.99
N LEU A 127 28.47 3.10 11.91
CA LEU A 127 28.59 2.82 13.34
C LEU A 127 27.51 1.83 13.78
N GLY A 128 27.93 0.69 14.36
CA GLY A 128 27.04 -0.39 14.80
C GLY A 128 26.71 -1.45 13.74
N ALA A 129 27.10 -1.27 12.47
CA ALA A 129 26.96 -2.31 11.45
C ALA A 129 28.12 -3.33 11.55
N PRO A 130 27.85 -4.65 11.42
CA PRO A 130 28.91 -5.66 11.37
C PRO A 130 29.82 -5.40 10.17
N ARG A 131 31.13 -5.35 10.42
CA ARG A 131 32.13 -5.22 9.35
C ARG A 131 32.30 -6.57 8.65
N ARG A 132 32.64 -6.51 7.37
CA ARG A 132 32.90 -7.69 6.53
C ARG A 132 34.30 -7.61 5.91
N PRO A 133 34.91 -8.74 5.50
CA PRO A 133 36.18 -8.71 4.79
C PRO A 133 36.10 -7.91 3.49
N LEU A 134 37.25 -7.41 3.02
CA LEU A 134 37.39 -6.80 1.70
C LEU A 134 36.93 -7.74 0.59
N ASP A 135 36.24 -7.21 -0.42
CA ASP A 135 35.66 -7.99 -1.54
C ASP A 135 36.69 -8.84 -2.28
N GLU A 136 37.93 -8.36 -2.38
CA GLU A 136 39.05 -9.06 -3.02
C GLU A 136 39.44 -10.38 -2.33
N LEU A 137 39.05 -10.55 -1.06
CA LEU A 137 39.31 -11.76 -0.27
C LEU A 137 38.18 -12.81 -0.39
N ALA A 138 37.15 -12.52 -1.18
CA ALA A 138 36.03 -13.44 -1.40
C ALA A 138 36.50 -14.70 -2.13
N ALA A 139 36.01 -15.86 -1.68
CA ALA A 139 36.24 -17.13 -2.37
C ALA A 139 35.52 -17.14 -3.73
N PHE A 140 34.32 -16.55 -3.77
CA PHE A 140 33.47 -16.35 -4.95
C PHE A 140 32.29 -15.44 -4.58
N SER A 141 31.36 -15.19 -5.50
CA SER A 141 30.18 -14.36 -5.23
C SER A 141 28.89 -15.05 -5.67
N VAL A 142 27.75 -14.50 -5.24
CA VAL A 142 26.42 -14.93 -5.66
C VAL A 142 25.59 -13.73 -6.06
N ASP A 143 24.91 -13.83 -7.20
CA ASP A 143 23.88 -12.88 -7.59
C ASP A 143 22.53 -13.36 -7.10
N VAL A 144 21.85 -12.49 -6.36
CA VAL A 144 20.49 -12.71 -5.87
C VAL A 144 19.53 -12.09 -6.86
N TRP A 145 18.52 -12.84 -7.29
CA TRP A 145 17.50 -12.33 -8.20
C TRP A 145 16.10 -12.70 -7.71
N PRO A 146 15.09 -11.85 -7.97
CA PRO A 146 13.72 -12.24 -7.71
C PRO A 146 13.32 -13.37 -8.66
N SER A 147 12.54 -14.32 -8.14
CA SER A 147 11.97 -15.46 -8.84
C SER A 147 10.44 -15.45 -8.69
N LEU A 148 9.77 -16.46 -9.24
CA LEU A 148 8.32 -16.61 -9.16
C LEU A 148 7.95 -18.05 -8.85
N HIS A 149 7.09 -18.24 -7.87
CA HIS A 149 6.53 -19.56 -7.56
C HIS A 149 5.71 -20.10 -8.74
N CYS A 150 5.62 -21.42 -8.87
CA CYS A 150 4.66 -22.04 -9.77
C CYS A 150 3.21 -21.78 -9.34
N MET A 151 2.28 -21.97 -10.27
CA MET A 151 0.85 -21.95 -10.03
C MET A 151 0.35 -23.36 -9.79
N MET A 152 -0.48 -23.55 -8.75
CA MET A 152 -1.07 -24.86 -8.46
C MET A 152 -2.51 -24.93 -9.02
N PRO A 153 -2.88 -25.99 -9.75
CA PRO A 153 -4.26 -26.16 -10.22
C PRO A 153 -5.22 -26.41 -9.05
N THR A 154 -6.49 -26.00 -9.18
CA THR A 154 -7.51 -26.14 -8.13
C THR A 154 -7.75 -27.60 -7.73
N ASP A 155 -7.74 -28.51 -8.70
CA ASP A 155 -7.76 -29.94 -8.46
C ASP A 155 -6.31 -30.47 -8.54
N HIS A 156 -5.79 -30.95 -7.42
CA HIS A 156 -4.46 -31.54 -7.38
C HIS A 156 -4.53 -33.00 -7.83
N PRO A 157 -3.84 -33.37 -8.91
CA PRO A 157 -3.71 -34.78 -9.26
C PRO A 157 -2.87 -35.50 -8.20
N GLU A 158 -3.08 -36.80 -8.04
CA GLU A 158 -2.24 -37.62 -7.14
C GLU A 158 -0.77 -37.61 -7.57
N VAL A 159 -0.50 -37.44 -8.87
CA VAL A 159 0.83 -37.31 -9.44
C VAL A 159 0.84 -36.15 -10.42
N ILE A 160 1.76 -35.20 -10.24
CA ILE A 160 1.94 -34.11 -11.20
C ILE A 160 2.79 -34.61 -12.37
N ASP A 161 2.20 -34.62 -13.57
CA ASP A 161 2.95 -34.94 -14.79
C ASP A 161 3.40 -33.65 -15.49
N THR A 162 4.71 -33.49 -15.70
CA THR A 162 5.28 -32.31 -16.35
C THR A 162 4.88 -32.17 -17.83
N ALA A 163 4.34 -33.22 -18.45
CA ALA A 163 3.71 -33.15 -19.78
C ALA A 163 2.31 -32.54 -19.77
N THR A 164 1.68 -32.40 -18.60
CA THR A 164 0.30 -31.89 -18.50
C THR A 164 0.24 -30.45 -18.99
N VAL A 165 -0.59 -30.21 -20.00
CA VAL A 165 -0.77 -28.90 -20.61
C VAL A 165 -1.88 -28.15 -19.88
N TYR A 166 -1.55 -26.98 -19.35
CA TYR A 166 -2.52 -26.07 -18.75
C TYR A 166 -2.73 -24.88 -19.70
N LYS A 167 -3.99 -24.58 -20.03
CA LYS A 167 -4.36 -23.46 -20.91
C LYS A 167 -5.43 -22.59 -20.27
N GLY A 168 -5.47 -21.32 -20.65
CA GLY A 168 -6.49 -20.37 -20.22
C GLY A 168 -6.13 -19.64 -18.93
N SER A 169 -6.93 -18.64 -18.57
CA SER A 169 -6.65 -17.77 -17.44
C SER A 169 -6.85 -18.50 -16.10
N ALA A 170 -5.79 -18.64 -15.30
CA ALA A 170 -5.96 -18.48 -13.86
C ALA A 170 -6.29 -17.00 -13.62
N SER A 171 -7.18 -16.68 -12.68
CA SER A 171 -7.61 -15.32 -12.29
C SER A 171 -6.54 -14.22 -12.47
N PRO A 172 -6.90 -12.94 -12.75
CA PRO A 172 -5.90 -11.94 -13.14
C PRO A 172 -4.77 -11.59 -12.14
N TYR A 173 -4.68 -12.19 -10.92
CA TYR A 173 -3.63 -11.91 -9.90
C TYR A 173 -2.96 -13.15 -9.28
N SER A 174 -2.95 -14.26 -10.00
CA SER A 174 -2.75 -15.57 -9.38
C SER A 174 -1.33 -15.84 -8.80
N CYS A 175 -0.27 -15.10 -9.14
CA CYS A 175 1.08 -15.48 -8.71
C CYS A 175 1.41 -15.17 -7.22
N THR A 176 2.07 -16.12 -6.55
CA THR A 176 2.55 -16.11 -5.14
C THR A 176 1.43 -15.94 -4.09
N LEU A 177 0.49 -15.03 -4.30
CA LEU A 177 -0.69 -14.84 -3.47
C LEU A 177 -1.58 -16.08 -3.43
N ASP A 178 -1.83 -16.75 -4.57
CA ASP A 178 -2.65 -17.97 -4.57
C ASP A 178 -1.96 -19.12 -3.85
N THR A 179 -0.63 -19.26 -4.01
CA THR A 179 0.15 -20.25 -3.26
C THR A 179 0.09 -19.96 -1.77
N THR A 180 0.30 -18.70 -1.37
CA THR A 180 0.22 -18.26 0.03
C THR A 180 -1.19 -18.47 0.61
N ILE A 181 -2.25 -18.17 -0.14
CA ILE A 181 -3.65 -18.41 0.27
C ILE A 181 -3.93 -19.90 0.39
N GLY A 182 -3.58 -20.69 -0.63
CA GLY A 182 -3.78 -22.14 -0.66
C GLY A 182 -3.02 -22.85 0.45
N MET A 183 -1.80 -22.40 0.75
CA MET A 183 -1.02 -22.92 1.87
C MET A 183 -1.65 -22.51 3.21
N LYS A 184 -1.93 -21.22 3.44
CA LYS A 184 -2.43 -20.71 4.72
C LYS A 184 -3.83 -21.20 5.07
N TYR A 185 -4.73 -21.21 4.09
CA TYR A 185 -6.15 -21.52 4.30
C TYR A 185 -6.53 -22.94 3.90
N GLY A 186 -5.71 -23.63 3.11
CA GLY A 186 -5.89 -25.02 2.74
C GLY A 186 -4.90 -25.93 3.45
N LEU A 187 -3.66 -26.01 2.94
CA LEU A 187 -2.66 -27.01 3.32
C LEU A 187 -2.34 -27.03 4.82
N LEU A 188 -2.03 -25.88 5.41
CA LEU A 188 -1.69 -25.74 6.83
C LEU A 188 -2.90 -25.94 7.76
N LYS A 189 -4.12 -25.91 7.21
CA LYS A 189 -5.38 -26.14 7.92
C LYS A 189 -6.02 -27.49 7.58
N ILE A 190 -5.29 -28.40 6.93
CA ILE A 190 -5.85 -29.66 6.45
C ILE A 190 -6.49 -30.50 7.57
N GLY A 191 -5.97 -30.43 8.80
CA GLY A 191 -6.55 -31.08 9.97
C GLY A 191 -7.88 -30.46 10.47
N GLU A 192 -8.14 -29.19 10.14
CA GLU A 192 -9.42 -28.51 10.43
C GLU A 192 -10.45 -28.76 9.31
N LEU A 193 -9.97 -28.92 8.07
CA LEU A 193 -10.82 -29.00 6.87
C LEU A 193 -11.23 -30.43 6.52
N MET A 194 -10.40 -31.42 6.83
CA MET A 194 -10.68 -32.82 6.50
C MET A 194 -11.33 -33.54 7.68
N PRO A 195 -12.42 -34.30 7.45
CA PRO A 195 -13.01 -35.14 8.48
C PRO A 195 -11.99 -36.16 9.02
N PRO A 196 -11.98 -36.46 10.34
CA PRO A 196 -11.01 -37.36 10.97
C PRO A 196 -10.89 -38.75 10.30
N GLU A 197 -11.99 -39.27 9.76
CA GLU A 197 -12.11 -40.54 9.04
C GLU A 197 -11.42 -40.53 7.65
N LYS A 198 -11.16 -39.34 7.08
CA LYS A 198 -10.47 -39.19 5.78
C LYS A 198 -8.96 -38.91 5.93
N LEU A 199 -8.46 -38.76 7.15
CA LEU A 199 -7.04 -38.47 7.40
C LEU A 199 -6.18 -39.74 7.30
N THR A 200 -5.39 -39.85 6.23
CA THR A 200 -4.38 -40.91 6.05
C THR A 200 -3.21 -40.75 7.04
N PRO A 201 -2.34 -41.77 7.23
CA PRO A 201 -1.14 -41.64 8.05
C PRO A 201 -0.22 -40.48 7.62
N GLY A 202 -0.13 -40.24 6.31
CA GLY A 202 0.63 -39.11 5.76
C GLY A 202 0.07 -37.74 6.14
N HIS A 203 -1.27 -37.58 6.09
CA HIS A 203 -1.92 -36.36 6.57
C HIS A 203 -1.65 -36.12 8.06
N ARG A 204 -1.71 -37.17 8.90
CA ARG A 204 -1.45 -37.05 10.34
C ARG A 204 -0.01 -36.63 10.63
N SER A 205 0.96 -37.28 9.97
CA SER A 205 2.38 -36.92 10.08
C SER A 205 2.64 -35.48 9.64
N PHE A 206 1.99 -35.02 8.57
CA PHE A 206 2.08 -33.63 8.12
C PHE A 206 1.45 -32.65 9.12
N ILE A 207 0.25 -32.95 9.64
CA ILE A 207 -0.44 -32.12 10.63
C ILE A 207 0.40 -31.96 11.89
N GLU A 208 0.99 -33.05 12.40
CA GLU A 208 1.90 -33.02 13.55
C GLU A 208 3.12 -32.14 13.28
N TYR A 209 3.72 -32.29 12.09
CA TYR A 209 4.85 -31.49 11.66
C TYR A 209 4.53 -29.98 11.62
N VAL A 210 3.43 -29.58 10.97
CA VAL A 210 3.08 -28.15 10.86
C VAL A 210 2.55 -27.56 12.16
N ALA A 211 2.05 -28.38 13.08
CA ALA A 211 1.58 -27.95 14.39
C ALA A 211 2.74 -27.54 15.33
N ASP A 212 3.91 -28.17 15.22
CA ASP A 212 5.08 -27.85 16.03
C ASP A 212 5.83 -26.61 15.49
N ARG A 213 5.22 -25.44 15.64
CA ARG A 213 5.79 -24.15 15.22
C ARG A 213 6.95 -23.65 16.09
N LYS A 214 7.23 -24.34 17.19
CA LYS A 214 8.42 -24.06 18.00
C LYS A 214 9.65 -24.74 17.42
N ARG A 215 9.50 -25.97 16.93
CA ARG A 215 10.57 -26.72 16.26
C ARG A 215 10.71 -26.36 14.78
N ASN A 216 9.58 -26.14 14.11
CA ASN A 216 9.51 -25.92 12.67
C ASN A 216 9.20 -24.45 12.38
N VAL A 217 10.26 -23.66 12.19
CA VAL A 217 10.18 -22.22 11.94
C VAL A 217 9.87 -21.97 10.47
N PHE A 218 8.64 -21.52 10.17
CA PHE A 218 8.21 -21.15 8.82
C PHE A 218 7.06 -20.13 8.86
N SER A 219 6.85 -19.45 7.74
CA SER A 219 5.81 -18.45 7.54
C SER A 219 4.53 -19.04 6.94
N HIS A 220 3.42 -18.33 7.13
CA HIS A 220 2.19 -18.56 6.37
C HIS A 220 2.19 -17.86 5.01
N SER A 221 3.27 -17.16 4.66
CA SER A 221 3.45 -16.36 3.46
C SER A 221 4.84 -16.60 2.89
N ASP A 222 4.97 -16.64 1.57
CA ASP A 222 6.26 -16.86 0.91
C ASP A 222 7.31 -15.79 1.29
N GLY A 223 6.86 -14.54 1.44
CA GLY A 223 7.72 -13.39 1.71
C GLY A 223 8.49 -12.85 0.49
N GLY A 224 8.29 -13.46 -0.68
CA GLY A 224 8.97 -13.16 -1.94
C GLY A 224 9.98 -14.24 -2.33
N GLN A 225 9.93 -14.74 -3.56
CA GLN A 225 10.79 -15.83 -4.04
C GLN A 225 12.11 -15.31 -4.58
N LEU A 226 13.20 -15.99 -4.22
CA LEU A 226 14.56 -15.67 -4.69
C LEU A 226 15.16 -16.85 -5.45
N MET A 227 15.99 -16.52 -6.44
CA MET A 227 16.92 -17.45 -7.07
C MET A 227 18.34 -16.92 -6.94
N PHE A 228 19.31 -17.83 -6.95
CA PHE A 228 20.70 -17.53 -6.63
C PHE A 228 21.61 -18.05 -7.73
N ASN A 229 22.38 -17.15 -8.35
CA ASN A 229 23.37 -17.50 -9.37
C ASN A 229 24.78 -17.37 -8.77
N PHE A 230 25.36 -18.50 -8.36
CA PHE A 230 26.69 -18.55 -7.75
C PHE A 230 27.77 -18.42 -8.82
N VAL A 231 28.52 -17.33 -8.81
CA VAL A 231 29.59 -17.02 -9.76
C VAL A 231 30.93 -17.45 -9.19
N ILE A 232 31.41 -18.62 -9.62
CA ILE A 232 32.59 -19.32 -9.10
C ILE A 232 33.71 -19.27 -10.14
N GLY A 233 34.48 -18.18 -10.13
CA GLY A 233 35.46 -17.89 -11.19
C GLY A 233 34.73 -17.55 -12.49
N GLU A 234 35.08 -18.23 -13.58
CA GLU A 234 34.41 -18.04 -14.90
C GLU A 234 33.13 -18.86 -15.05
N LYS A 235 32.83 -19.73 -14.09
CA LYS A 235 31.65 -20.62 -14.11
C LYS A 235 30.54 -20.11 -13.23
N ALA A 236 29.31 -20.51 -13.54
CA ALA A 236 28.16 -20.22 -12.68
C ALA A 236 27.26 -21.44 -12.41
N LEU A 237 26.69 -21.46 -11.21
CA LEU A 237 25.66 -22.41 -10.79
C LEU A 237 24.41 -21.64 -10.40
N LEU A 238 23.32 -21.85 -11.14
CA LEU A 238 22.02 -21.30 -10.79
C LEU A 238 21.29 -22.29 -9.89
N TRP A 239 20.71 -21.80 -8.80
CA TRP A 239 19.73 -22.53 -8.02
C TRP A 239 18.43 -21.71 -7.91
N SER A 240 17.33 -22.34 -8.32
CA SER A 240 15.99 -21.80 -8.19
C SER A 240 15.05 -22.89 -7.68
N ALA A 241 14.50 -22.69 -6.48
CA ALA A 241 13.45 -23.54 -5.92
C ALA A 241 12.10 -23.37 -6.63
N HIS A 242 12.07 -22.76 -7.83
CA HIS A 242 10.83 -22.38 -8.51
C HIS A 242 10.85 -22.69 -10.00
N LEU A 243 9.68 -23.11 -10.51
CA LEU A 243 9.49 -23.26 -11.95
C LEU A 243 9.41 -21.89 -12.63
N GLY A 244 8.74 -20.90 -12.03
CA GLY A 244 8.53 -19.59 -12.63
C GLY A 244 9.77 -18.71 -12.69
N GLY A 245 9.62 -17.53 -13.30
CA GLY A 245 10.63 -16.49 -13.33
C GLY A 245 10.28 -15.30 -14.23
N TYR A 246 11.10 -14.26 -14.15
CA TYR A 246 11.01 -13.09 -15.00
C TYR A 246 11.89 -13.29 -16.24
N GLU A 247 11.29 -13.21 -17.43
CA GLU A 247 11.95 -13.43 -18.71
C GLU A 247 13.17 -12.52 -18.90
N GLY A 248 13.02 -11.23 -18.62
CA GLY A 248 14.12 -10.26 -18.74
C GLY A 248 15.32 -10.66 -17.90
N ILE A 249 15.08 -11.03 -16.64
CA ILE A 249 16.16 -11.47 -15.74
C ILE A 249 16.81 -12.77 -16.24
N LEU A 250 16.02 -13.77 -16.64
CA LEU A 250 16.56 -15.05 -17.10
C LEU A 250 17.38 -14.88 -18.40
N ARG A 251 16.96 -14.00 -19.30
CA ARG A 251 17.66 -13.67 -20.55
C ARG A 251 18.90 -12.81 -20.34
N ASP A 252 18.89 -11.91 -19.38
CA ASP A 252 19.99 -10.97 -19.14
C ASP A 252 20.95 -11.44 -18.06
N LEU A 253 20.67 -12.57 -17.41
CA LEU A 253 21.54 -13.18 -16.39
C LEU A 253 22.95 -13.39 -16.94
N GLN A 254 23.93 -12.77 -16.30
CA GLN A 254 25.36 -12.89 -16.62
C GLN A 254 26.20 -13.06 -15.35
N PRO A 255 27.17 -13.99 -15.32
CA PRO A 255 27.42 -15.00 -16.34
C PRO A 255 26.27 -16.03 -16.43
N LYS A 256 26.10 -16.61 -17.62
CA LYS A 256 25.15 -17.71 -17.82
C LYS A 256 25.58 -18.94 -17.00
N PRO A 257 24.64 -19.64 -16.35
CA PRO A 257 24.98 -20.81 -15.55
C PRO A 257 25.43 -21.98 -16.42
N ASP A 258 26.48 -22.66 -15.99
CA ASP A 258 26.91 -23.95 -16.54
C ASP A 258 26.04 -25.10 -16.01
N ILE A 259 25.56 -24.95 -14.76
CA ILE A 259 24.71 -25.91 -14.06
C ILE A 259 23.48 -25.16 -13.54
N ALA A 260 22.29 -25.68 -13.79
CA ALA A 260 21.05 -25.13 -13.25
C ALA A 260 20.29 -26.18 -12.42
N ILE A 261 20.08 -25.87 -11.14
CA ILE A 261 19.21 -26.63 -10.24
C ILE A 261 17.86 -25.91 -10.20
N MET A 262 16.79 -26.59 -10.61
CA MET A 262 15.47 -25.98 -10.74
C MET A 262 14.35 -26.87 -10.20
N ALA A 263 13.38 -26.26 -9.53
CA ALA A 263 12.14 -26.93 -9.20
C ALA A 263 11.23 -27.03 -10.44
N ILE A 264 10.45 -28.10 -10.52
CA ILE A 264 9.56 -28.32 -11.65
C ILE A 264 8.21 -28.90 -11.21
N ALA A 265 7.40 -28.06 -10.58
CA ALA A 265 6.08 -28.44 -10.10
C ALA A 265 5.01 -27.48 -10.63
N GLY A 266 3.78 -27.99 -10.78
CA GLY A 266 2.61 -27.18 -11.13
C GLY A 266 2.66 -26.56 -12.53
N ARG A 267 1.90 -25.49 -12.71
CA ARG A 267 1.85 -24.68 -13.93
C ARG A 267 2.89 -23.56 -13.83
N ALA A 268 3.66 -23.35 -14.89
CA ALA A 268 4.70 -22.34 -14.90
C ALA A 268 4.14 -20.91 -14.77
N ASN A 269 4.94 -20.04 -14.16
CA ASN A 269 4.63 -18.63 -13.93
C ASN A 269 5.67 -17.75 -14.62
N LEU A 270 5.28 -17.11 -15.71
CA LEU A 270 6.11 -16.27 -16.55
C LEU A 270 5.73 -14.81 -16.36
N ASN A 271 6.64 -13.98 -15.84
CA ASN A 271 6.40 -12.53 -15.63
C ASN A 271 5.13 -12.22 -14.82
N GLY A 272 4.79 -13.08 -13.85
CA GLY A 272 3.60 -12.96 -13.01
C GLY A 272 2.31 -13.49 -13.66
N ARG A 273 2.41 -14.19 -14.79
CA ARG A 273 1.27 -14.76 -15.53
C ARG A 273 1.41 -16.27 -15.69
N PRO A 274 0.28 -17.02 -15.67
CA PRO A 274 0.32 -18.44 -15.94
C PRO A 274 0.77 -18.69 -17.39
N PHE A 275 1.74 -19.56 -17.59
CA PHE A 275 2.18 -20.00 -18.91
C PHE A 275 1.12 -20.93 -19.53
N ASP A 276 0.76 -20.68 -20.79
CA ASP A 276 -0.10 -21.54 -21.58
C ASP A 276 0.73 -22.65 -22.22
N GLY A 277 0.73 -23.81 -21.56
CA GLY A 277 1.56 -24.94 -21.94
C GLY A 277 1.81 -25.87 -20.77
N SER A 278 2.71 -26.81 -20.99
CA SER A 278 3.18 -27.75 -20.00
C SER A 278 4.39 -27.21 -19.23
N ALA A 279 4.64 -27.77 -18.04
CA ALA A 279 5.85 -27.47 -17.28
C ALA A 279 7.11 -27.87 -18.08
N ALA A 280 7.03 -28.95 -18.87
CA ALA A 280 8.12 -29.40 -19.74
C ALA A 280 8.47 -28.40 -20.84
N GLU A 281 7.46 -27.83 -21.52
CA GLU A 281 7.67 -26.80 -22.54
C GLU A 281 8.28 -25.52 -21.93
N PHE A 282 7.77 -25.10 -20.78
CA PHE A 282 8.33 -23.93 -20.09
C PHE A 282 9.76 -24.16 -19.60
N ALA A 283 10.04 -25.35 -19.07
CA ALA A 283 11.38 -25.72 -18.63
C ALA A 283 12.39 -25.64 -19.77
N ALA A 284 12.05 -26.16 -20.96
CA ALA A 284 12.89 -26.03 -22.15
C ALA A 284 13.15 -24.56 -22.51
N LEU A 285 12.13 -23.71 -22.47
CA LEU A 285 12.24 -22.28 -22.75
C LEU A 285 13.15 -21.56 -21.72
N LYS A 286 12.93 -21.81 -20.43
CA LYS A 286 13.73 -21.27 -19.32
C LYS A 286 15.20 -21.68 -19.45
N VAL A 287 15.50 -22.95 -19.76
CA VAL A 287 16.87 -23.43 -20.01
C VAL A 287 17.51 -22.73 -21.21
N GLY A 288 16.75 -22.49 -22.28
CA GLY A 288 17.22 -21.73 -23.43
C GLY A 288 17.63 -20.30 -23.08
N TRP A 289 16.82 -19.59 -22.29
CA TRP A 289 17.15 -18.24 -21.81
C TRP A 289 18.38 -18.22 -20.90
N LEU A 290 18.57 -19.29 -20.12
CA LEU A 290 19.76 -19.48 -19.28
C LEU A 290 21.02 -19.89 -20.08
N GLY A 291 20.98 -19.86 -21.40
CA GLY A 291 22.14 -20.14 -22.25
C GLY A 291 22.44 -21.63 -22.41
N ASN A 292 21.45 -22.50 -22.19
CA ASN A 292 21.56 -23.96 -22.27
C ASN A 292 22.69 -24.51 -21.37
N PRO A 293 22.55 -24.40 -20.03
CA PRO A 293 23.47 -25.04 -19.08
C PRO A 293 23.78 -26.48 -19.48
N SER A 294 25.05 -26.86 -19.34
CA SER A 294 25.55 -28.21 -19.64
C SER A 294 24.88 -29.31 -18.80
N GLN A 295 24.34 -28.94 -17.63
CA GLN A 295 23.63 -29.84 -16.74
C GLN A 295 22.43 -29.15 -16.10
N VAL A 296 21.27 -29.80 -16.15
CA VAL A 296 20.05 -29.38 -15.45
C VAL A 296 19.67 -30.44 -14.42
N ILE A 297 19.46 -30.03 -13.18
CA ILE A 297 19.12 -30.91 -12.06
C ILE A 297 17.75 -30.50 -11.52
N TRP A 298 16.81 -31.44 -11.48
CA TRP A 298 15.48 -31.20 -10.95
C TRP A 298 15.44 -31.34 -9.42
N CYS A 299 14.68 -30.48 -8.75
CA CYS A 299 14.31 -30.63 -7.35
C CYS A 299 12.78 -30.74 -7.18
N LEU A 300 12.28 -31.06 -5.97
CA LEU A 300 10.87 -31.40 -5.67
C LEU A 300 10.32 -32.67 -6.36
N HIS A 301 11.18 -33.62 -6.74
CA HIS A 301 10.77 -34.85 -7.44
C HIS A 301 10.71 -36.10 -6.54
N ASP A 302 10.99 -35.96 -5.24
CA ASP A 302 10.83 -37.02 -4.24
C ASP A 302 9.37 -37.22 -3.82
N GLU A 303 9.13 -38.30 -3.07
CA GLU A 303 7.81 -38.62 -2.51
C GLU A 303 7.40 -37.62 -1.43
N ALA A 304 6.16 -37.14 -1.52
CA ALA A 304 5.50 -36.28 -0.53
C ALA A 304 4.64 -37.12 0.43
N CYS A 305 4.28 -36.54 1.58
CA CYS A 305 3.44 -37.21 2.58
C CYS A 305 1.94 -37.01 2.36
N ILE A 306 1.56 -36.17 1.40
CA ILE A 306 0.19 -35.88 0.98
C ILE A 306 0.16 -35.61 -0.53
N PRO A 307 -0.97 -35.81 -1.23
CA PRO A 307 -1.09 -35.52 -2.65
C PRO A 307 -0.78 -34.03 -2.96
N PRO A 308 -0.07 -33.73 -4.06
CA PRO A 308 0.49 -34.66 -5.05
C PRO A 308 1.68 -35.45 -4.49
N TRP A 309 1.66 -36.78 -4.63
CA TRP A 309 2.65 -37.69 -4.05
C TRP A 309 4.03 -37.55 -4.68
N ARG A 310 4.09 -37.28 -5.98
CA ARG A 310 5.35 -37.15 -6.71
C ARG A 310 5.17 -36.35 -7.99
N ILE A 311 6.30 -35.98 -8.59
CA ILE A 311 6.37 -35.28 -9.87
C ILE A 311 7.07 -36.15 -10.90
N LYS A 312 6.42 -36.38 -12.04
CA LYS A 312 7.02 -37.05 -13.21
C LYS A 312 7.77 -36.04 -14.07
N THR A 313 9.10 -36.11 -14.04
CA THR A 313 10.01 -35.15 -14.70
C THR A 313 10.47 -35.59 -16.09
N GLU A 314 10.08 -36.79 -16.54
CA GLU A 314 10.59 -37.40 -17.79
C GLU A 314 10.31 -36.54 -19.02
N ALA A 315 9.13 -35.94 -19.09
CA ALA A 315 8.75 -35.07 -20.19
C ALA A 315 9.59 -33.79 -20.21
N ALA A 316 9.82 -33.17 -19.05
CA ALA A 316 10.68 -32.00 -18.93
C ALA A 316 12.14 -32.30 -19.28
N THR A 317 12.68 -33.43 -18.80
CA THR A 317 14.04 -33.87 -19.15
C THR A 317 14.17 -34.04 -20.66
N LYS A 318 13.23 -34.74 -21.31
CA LYS A 318 13.22 -34.89 -22.77
C LYS A 318 13.10 -33.56 -23.51
N ALA A 319 12.25 -32.65 -23.04
CA ALA A 319 12.05 -31.34 -23.66
C ALA A 319 13.32 -30.47 -23.58
N VAL A 320 13.99 -30.46 -22.42
CA VAL A 320 15.26 -29.75 -22.20
C VAL A 320 16.37 -30.34 -23.08
N GLU A 321 16.53 -31.66 -23.11
CA GLU A 321 17.52 -32.32 -23.97
C GLU A 321 17.28 -32.06 -25.46
N ALA A 322 16.01 -32.07 -25.90
CA ALA A 322 15.65 -31.78 -27.28
C ALA A 322 15.94 -30.31 -27.66
N ASN A 323 15.72 -29.36 -26.74
CA ASN A 323 16.04 -27.95 -26.97
C ASN A 323 17.55 -27.73 -27.07
N ALA A 324 18.34 -28.35 -26.18
CA ALA A 324 19.79 -28.30 -26.22
C ALA A 324 20.38 -28.82 -27.55
N ARG A 325 19.76 -29.85 -28.14
CA ARG A 325 20.14 -30.39 -29.47
C ARG A 325 19.84 -29.42 -30.61
N LYS A 326 18.77 -28.61 -30.53
CA LYS A 326 18.44 -27.60 -31.54
C LYS A 326 19.36 -26.38 -31.50
N SER A 327 20.00 -26.12 -30.35
CA SER A 327 20.90 -24.99 -30.13
C SER A 327 22.39 -25.29 -30.37
N LEU A 328 22.76 -26.50 -30.79
CA LEU A 328 24.15 -26.82 -31.17
C LEU A 328 24.53 -26.09 -32.47
N PRO A 329 25.68 -25.39 -32.53
CA PRO A 329 26.16 -24.82 -33.79
C PRO A 329 26.70 -25.92 -34.71
N SER A 330 26.38 -25.82 -36.00
CA SER A 330 27.05 -26.58 -37.06
C SER A 330 28.58 -26.38 -37.01
N PRO A 331 29.39 -27.36 -37.44
CA PRO A 331 30.86 -27.31 -37.29
C PRO A 331 31.48 -26.16 -38.11
N PRO A 332 32.70 -25.71 -37.74
CA PRO A 332 33.26 -24.45 -38.20
C PRO A 332 33.64 -24.51 -39.68
N ILE A 333 33.13 -23.55 -40.45
CA ILE A 333 33.66 -23.24 -41.78
C ILE A 333 35.01 -22.53 -41.59
N ALA A 334 36.01 -23.05 -42.30
CA ALA A 334 37.39 -22.61 -42.29
C ALA A 334 37.57 -21.12 -42.61
N MET A 335 38.64 -20.57 -42.04
CA MET A 335 39.21 -19.26 -42.35
C MET A 335 39.30 -19.00 -43.85
N ALA A 336 38.84 -17.82 -44.26
CA ALA A 336 39.40 -17.10 -45.41
C ALA A 336 39.46 -15.61 -45.08
N GLN A 337 40.69 -15.10 -45.09
CA GLN A 337 41.08 -13.70 -44.92
C GLN A 337 40.49 -12.85 -46.05
N THR A 338 40.05 -11.63 -45.76
CA THR A 338 40.46 -10.47 -46.55
C THR A 338 40.26 -9.17 -45.77
N GLU A 339 41.32 -8.38 -45.75
CA GLU A 339 41.38 -6.97 -45.36
C GLU A 339 40.37 -6.13 -46.18
N THR A 340 39.91 -4.97 -45.70
CA THR A 340 40.40 -3.63 -46.11
C THR A 340 39.49 -2.51 -45.56
N SER A 341 40.14 -1.48 -45.01
CA SER A 341 39.84 -0.03 -45.02
C SER A 341 38.51 0.58 -44.53
N LEU A 342 38.72 1.60 -43.67
CA LEU A 342 37.81 2.70 -43.36
C LEU A 342 37.32 3.44 -44.62
N SER A 343 36.08 3.92 -44.63
CA SER A 343 35.77 5.34 -44.83
C SER A 343 34.28 5.66 -44.68
N SER A 344 34.07 6.93 -44.35
CA SER A 344 32.84 7.68 -44.16
C SER A 344 31.85 7.67 -45.33
N SER A 345 30.59 7.92 -45.00
CA SER A 345 29.76 9.06 -45.49
C SER A 345 28.37 8.69 -46.02
N THR A 346 27.41 9.53 -45.59
CA THR A 346 26.21 10.00 -46.29
C THR A 346 25.10 9.03 -46.71
N ARG A 347 23.89 9.30 -46.18
CA ARG A 347 22.61 9.00 -46.82
C ARG A 347 22.51 9.73 -48.18
N PRO A 348 21.71 9.19 -49.09
CA PRO A 348 20.58 9.98 -49.60
C PRO A 348 19.27 9.18 -49.71
N ASP A 349 18.17 9.93 -49.69
CA ASP A 349 16.80 9.50 -49.91
C ASP A 349 16.46 9.24 -51.40
N MET A 350 15.35 8.50 -51.57
CA MET A 350 14.30 8.55 -52.61
C MET A 350 14.09 7.38 -53.58
N ASP A 351 12.83 6.94 -53.52
CA ASP A 351 11.89 6.54 -54.58
C ASP A 351 11.82 5.09 -55.11
N LEU A 352 10.81 4.39 -54.55
CA LEU A 352 9.63 3.78 -55.20
C LEU A 352 9.80 3.09 -56.57
N ASP A 353 9.59 1.76 -56.60
CA ASP A 353 8.46 1.18 -57.36
C ASP A 353 8.07 -0.22 -56.83
N THR A 354 6.77 -0.49 -56.99
CA THR A 354 5.89 -1.64 -56.75
C THR A 354 6.48 -3.00 -57.19
N SER A 355 6.02 -4.19 -56.78
CA SER A 355 4.72 -4.71 -56.35
C SER A 355 4.97 -6.11 -55.74
N GLU A 356 4.16 -6.54 -54.76
CA GLU A 356 3.40 -7.80 -54.82
C GLU A 356 2.76 -8.17 -53.47
N LYS A 357 1.42 -8.06 -53.47
CA LYS A 357 0.42 -8.99 -52.91
C LYS A 357 0.56 -9.43 -51.45
N HIS A 358 -0.10 -8.64 -50.60
CA HIS A 358 -0.70 -9.08 -49.34
C HIS A 358 -1.73 -10.21 -49.53
N PRO A 359 -1.77 -11.19 -48.62
CA PRO A 359 -3.00 -11.78 -48.14
C PRO A 359 -3.37 -11.14 -46.79
N HIS A 360 -4.52 -10.46 -46.80
CA HIS A 360 -5.44 -10.23 -45.68
C HIS A 360 -4.85 -10.06 -44.27
N VAL A 361 -4.54 -8.81 -43.96
CA VAL A 361 -4.58 -8.27 -42.60
C VAL A 361 -6.03 -8.32 -42.14
N GLU A 362 -6.36 -9.33 -41.32
CA GLU A 362 -7.52 -9.22 -40.45
C GLU A 362 -7.22 -8.10 -39.45
N ALA A 363 -8.06 -7.08 -39.46
CA ALA A 363 -7.87 -5.86 -38.70
C ALA A 363 -7.57 -6.19 -37.23
N LEU A 364 -6.42 -5.71 -36.77
CA LEU A 364 -6.07 -5.64 -35.36
C LEU A 364 -7.30 -5.15 -34.59
N PRO A 365 -7.84 -5.92 -33.63
CA PRO A 365 -8.65 -5.31 -32.60
C PRO A 365 -7.75 -4.27 -31.97
N GLU A 366 -8.22 -3.02 -32.00
CA GLU A 366 -7.63 -1.90 -31.29
C GLU A 366 -7.04 -2.37 -29.97
N SER A 367 -5.77 -2.04 -29.75
CA SER A 367 -5.12 -1.91 -28.45
C SER A 367 -6.15 -1.87 -27.33
N GLN A 368 -6.48 -3.04 -26.77
CA GLN A 368 -7.16 -3.13 -25.49
C GLN A 368 -6.13 -2.76 -24.44
N THR A 369 -6.02 -1.44 -24.32
CA THR A 369 -5.63 -0.70 -23.14
C THR A 369 -5.72 -1.57 -21.89
N LEU A 370 -4.53 -1.82 -21.35
CA LEU A 370 -4.26 -2.22 -19.97
C LEU A 370 -5.43 -1.87 -19.04
N SER A 371 -6.18 -2.89 -18.62
CA SER A 371 -7.07 -2.77 -17.48
C SER A 371 -6.33 -3.25 -16.22
N PRO A 372 -6.39 -2.50 -15.08
CA PRO A 372 -5.49 -2.68 -13.94
C PRO A 372 -6.05 -3.59 -12.84
N ILE A 373 -5.12 -4.25 -12.16
CA ILE A 373 -5.05 -4.61 -10.72
C ILE A 373 -6.38 -4.76 -9.93
N THR A 374 -6.72 -5.95 -9.43
CA THR A 374 -7.86 -6.27 -8.52
C THR A 374 -7.78 -7.73 -7.98
N GLU A 375 -7.23 -8.08 -6.83
CA GLU A 375 -7.71 -7.62 -5.52
C GLU A 375 -7.15 -8.53 -4.41
N THR A 376 -6.56 -7.91 -3.39
CA THR A 376 -6.71 -8.37 -2.01
C THR A 376 -8.21 -8.59 -1.72
N GLU A 377 -8.60 -9.73 -1.16
CA GLU A 377 -10.00 -10.03 -0.84
C GLU A 377 -10.51 -9.08 0.27
N TYR A 378 -11.18 -8.00 -0.15
CA TYR A 378 -11.98 -7.14 0.73
C TYR A 378 -13.40 -7.71 0.75
N PRO A 379 -14.10 -7.68 1.90
CA PRO A 379 -15.49 -8.15 1.98
C PRO A 379 -16.43 -7.49 0.97
N GLU A 380 -16.10 -6.25 0.53
CA GLU A 380 -16.88 -5.45 -0.41
C GLU A 380 -18.38 -5.33 -0.04
N GLY A 381 -18.69 -5.50 1.25
CA GLY A 381 -20.06 -5.61 1.76
C GLY A 381 -20.18 -6.58 2.95
N GLY A 382 -21.39 -7.08 3.15
CA GLY A 382 -21.77 -7.90 4.32
C GLY A 382 -22.36 -7.07 5.46
N ARG A 383 -23.14 -7.71 6.34
CA ARG A 383 -23.85 -7.05 7.44
C ARG A 383 -22.90 -6.22 8.32
N GLU A 384 -21.79 -6.82 8.76
CA GLU A 384 -20.81 -6.14 9.61
C GLU A 384 -20.19 -4.91 8.91
N ALA A 385 -19.80 -5.02 7.63
CA ALA A 385 -19.22 -3.89 6.89
C ALA A 385 -20.19 -2.71 6.78
N TRP A 386 -21.47 -2.98 6.50
CA TRP A 386 -22.50 -1.93 6.45
C TRP A 386 -22.84 -1.35 7.82
N LEU A 387 -22.80 -2.15 8.89
CA LEU A 387 -22.94 -1.64 10.26
C LEU A 387 -21.79 -0.68 10.60
N VAL A 388 -20.55 -0.99 10.21
CA VAL A 388 -19.41 -0.09 10.39
C VAL A 388 -19.60 1.21 9.59
N VAL A 389 -20.15 1.14 8.38
CA VAL A 389 -20.51 2.33 7.57
C VAL A 389 -21.56 3.19 8.29
N VAL A 390 -22.62 2.59 8.82
CA VAL A 390 -23.66 3.30 9.60
C VAL A 390 -23.07 3.92 10.87
N GLY A 391 -22.25 3.17 11.59
CA GLY A 391 -21.54 3.67 12.78
C GLY A 391 -20.63 4.86 12.47
N GLY A 392 -19.86 4.76 11.38
CA GLY A 392 -19.01 5.85 10.90
C GLY A 392 -19.81 7.07 10.43
N TRP A 393 -20.97 6.86 9.81
CA TRP A 393 -21.87 7.92 9.38
C TRP A 393 -22.37 8.77 10.56
N PHE A 394 -22.83 8.13 11.65
CA PHE A 394 -23.22 8.84 12.88
C PHE A 394 -22.04 9.57 13.53
N GLY A 395 -20.85 8.98 13.53
CA GLY A 395 -19.64 9.61 14.04
C GLY A 395 -19.28 10.87 13.24
N LEU A 396 -19.38 10.82 11.91
CA LEU A 396 -19.13 11.96 11.04
C LEU A 396 -20.22 13.04 11.09
N PHE A 397 -21.48 12.65 11.31
CA PHE A 397 -22.58 13.57 11.61
C PHE A 397 -22.27 14.45 12.82
N CYS A 398 -21.79 13.84 13.92
CA CYS A 398 -21.47 14.58 15.14
C CYS A 398 -20.20 15.43 14.98
N THR A 399 -19.15 14.86 14.39
CA THR A 399 -17.82 15.48 14.38
C THR A 399 -17.69 16.58 13.34
N PHE A 400 -17.47 16.22 12.07
CA PHE A 400 -17.27 17.20 11.00
C PHE A 400 -18.58 17.94 10.66
N GLY A 401 -19.75 17.38 10.99
CA GLY A 401 -21.02 18.10 10.89
C GLY A 401 -21.05 19.37 11.75
N LEU A 402 -20.54 19.34 12.99
CA LEU A 402 -20.45 20.55 13.82
C LEU A 402 -19.47 21.57 13.24
N VAL A 403 -18.36 21.11 12.63
CA VAL A 403 -17.39 21.99 11.96
C VAL A 403 -18.05 22.80 10.85
N THR A 404 -18.99 22.24 10.11
CA THR A 404 -19.70 23.01 9.05
C THR A 404 -20.58 24.13 9.60
N CYS A 405 -20.78 24.22 10.92
CA CYS A 405 -21.52 25.29 11.60
C CYS A 405 -20.64 26.52 11.94
N VAL A 406 -19.39 26.61 11.47
CA VAL A 406 -18.47 27.71 11.83
C VAL A 406 -19.11 29.09 11.67
N GLY A 407 -19.79 29.36 10.56
CA GLY A 407 -20.42 30.66 10.32
C GLY A 407 -21.48 31.04 11.36
N VAL A 408 -22.24 30.06 11.89
CA VAL A 408 -23.26 30.31 12.93
C VAL A 408 -22.60 30.68 14.26
N PHE A 409 -21.53 29.96 14.64
CA PHE A 409 -20.75 30.29 15.83
C PHE A 409 -20.06 31.65 15.70
N LEU A 410 -19.42 31.91 14.56
CA LEU A 410 -18.74 33.17 14.27
C LEU A 410 -19.71 34.36 14.38
N GLU A 411 -20.89 34.24 13.77
CA GLU A 411 -21.95 35.25 13.88
C GLU A 411 -22.39 35.47 15.33
N TYR A 412 -22.68 34.39 16.07
CA TYR A 412 -23.12 34.49 17.47
C TYR A 412 -22.05 35.13 18.35
N TYR A 413 -20.79 34.76 18.18
CA TYR A 413 -19.67 35.32 18.95
C TYR A 413 -19.46 36.80 18.66
N GLN A 414 -19.50 37.19 17.38
CA GLN A 414 -19.32 38.58 16.96
C GLN A 414 -20.49 39.47 17.37
N ALA A 415 -21.71 38.93 17.43
CA ALA A 415 -22.90 39.68 17.86
C ALA A 415 -23.13 39.67 19.39
N GLY A 416 -22.42 38.81 20.12
CA GLY A 416 -22.69 38.56 21.53
C GLY A 416 -21.43 38.65 22.40
N PRO A 417 -20.96 37.54 22.99
CA PRO A 417 -19.96 37.56 24.05
C PRO A 417 -18.58 38.10 23.64
N LEU A 418 -18.27 38.12 22.33
CA LEU A 418 -16.97 38.52 21.80
C LEU A 418 -17.05 39.76 20.89
N VAL A 419 -18.07 40.62 21.07
CA VAL A 419 -18.31 41.81 20.23
C VAL A 419 -17.10 42.76 20.10
N ASP A 420 -16.26 42.84 21.13
CA ASP A 420 -15.08 43.70 21.14
C ASP A 420 -13.88 43.12 20.35
N TYR A 421 -13.98 41.86 19.91
CA TYR A 421 -12.91 41.20 19.16
C TYR A 421 -13.11 41.35 17.64
N SER A 422 -12.00 41.44 16.91
CA SER A 422 -12.06 41.48 15.44
C SER A 422 -12.55 40.14 14.86
N PRO A 423 -13.19 40.13 13.68
CA PRO A 423 -13.58 38.89 13.00
C PRO A 423 -12.40 37.92 12.79
N SER A 424 -11.22 38.45 12.48
CA SER A 424 -9.99 37.66 12.36
C SER A 424 -9.61 36.99 13.69
N SER A 425 -9.67 37.73 14.80
CA SER A 425 -9.42 37.19 16.15
C SER A 425 -10.41 36.07 16.52
N ILE A 426 -11.70 36.28 16.30
CA ILE A 426 -12.73 35.27 16.61
C ILE A 426 -12.56 34.03 15.72
N SER A 427 -12.19 34.21 14.45
CA SER A 427 -12.00 33.11 13.50
C SER A 427 -10.89 32.12 13.89
N TRP A 428 -9.97 32.50 14.78
CA TRP A 428 -8.98 31.56 15.33
C TRP A 428 -9.61 30.43 16.14
N ILE A 429 -10.73 30.67 16.84
CA ILE A 429 -11.42 29.64 17.63
C ILE A 429 -11.85 28.49 16.72
N THR A 430 -12.51 28.82 15.62
CA THR A 430 -13.07 27.82 14.69
C THR A 430 -12.01 27.26 13.75
N SER A 431 -10.94 28.01 13.45
CA SER A 431 -9.79 27.50 12.69
C SER A 431 -8.94 26.52 13.52
N LEU A 432 -8.74 26.80 14.81
CA LEU A 432 -8.12 25.86 15.75
C LEU A 432 -8.99 24.62 15.96
N GLN A 433 -10.32 24.77 15.96
CA GLN A 433 -11.24 23.63 16.01
C GLN A 433 -10.99 22.66 14.85
N VAL A 434 -10.93 23.18 13.61
CA VAL A 434 -10.61 22.37 12.43
C VAL A 434 -9.20 21.77 12.56
N PHE A 435 -8.23 22.56 13.02
CA PHE A 435 -6.85 22.11 13.17
C PHE A 435 -6.70 20.92 14.11
N PHE A 436 -7.24 21.00 15.33
CA PHE A 436 -7.13 19.92 16.31
C PHE A 436 -7.95 18.69 15.91
N GLN A 437 -9.09 18.86 15.24
CA GLN A 437 -9.88 17.74 14.75
C GLN A 437 -9.21 17.02 13.57
N VAL A 438 -8.85 17.76 12.51
CA VAL A 438 -8.29 17.18 11.28
C VAL A 438 -6.82 16.82 11.47
N GLY A 439 -6.02 17.74 12.00
CA GLY A 439 -4.59 17.55 12.23
C GLY A 439 -4.27 16.57 13.36
N GLY A 440 -5.17 16.45 14.35
CA GLY A 440 -5.10 15.40 15.36
C GLY A 440 -5.08 13.98 14.76
N SER A 441 -5.56 13.80 13.52
CA SER A 441 -5.51 12.51 12.82
C SER A 441 -4.08 11.97 12.63
N ALA A 442 -3.03 12.81 12.65
CA ALA A 442 -1.65 12.32 12.64
C ALA A 442 -1.28 11.49 13.89
N VAL A 443 -1.88 11.86 15.03
CA VAL A 443 -1.74 11.13 16.30
C VAL A 443 -2.75 9.98 16.33
N TRP A 444 -4.03 10.28 16.13
CA TRP A 444 -5.10 9.29 16.23
C TRP A 444 -5.01 8.20 15.17
N GLY A 445 -4.50 8.50 13.97
CA GLY A 445 -4.30 7.52 12.90
C GLY A 445 -3.27 6.47 13.30
N ARG A 446 -2.18 6.86 13.97
CA ARG A 446 -1.20 5.93 14.50
C ARG A 446 -1.74 5.10 15.67
N VAL A 447 -2.49 5.74 16.57
CA VAL A 447 -3.15 5.03 17.67
C VAL A 447 -4.15 4.02 17.11
N TYR A 448 -4.88 4.38 16.05
CA TYR A 448 -5.77 3.48 15.31
C TYR A 448 -4.99 2.30 14.71
N ASP A 449 -3.89 2.55 14.00
CA ASP A 449 -3.08 1.49 13.37
C ASP A 449 -2.52 0.51 14.42
N SER A 450 -2.19 1.01 15.62
CA SER A 450 -1.58 0.22 16.70
C SER A 450 -2.60 -0.51 17.59
N TYR A 451 -3.76 0.10 17.88
CA TYR A 451 -4.72 -0.35 18.90
C TYR A 451 -6.16 -0.50 18.40
N GLY A 452 -6.44 -0.13 17.14
CA GLY A 452 -7.77 -0.17 16.54
C GLY A 452 -8.72 0.94 17.02
N PRO A 453 -9.98 0.95 16.53
CA PRO A 453 -10.94 2.03 16.78
C PRO A 453 -11.52 2.07 18.19
N ARG A 454 -11.47 0.96 18.93
CA ARG A 454 -12.21 0.80 20.20
C ARG A 454 -11.81 1.85 21.23
N TYR A 455 -10.51 2.05 21.45
CA TYR A 455 -10.03 3.02 22.44
C TYR A 455 -10.24 4.47 22.01
N LEU A 456 -10.13 4.76 20.71
CA LEU A 456 -10.42 6.09 20.17
C LEU A 456 -11.87 6.48 20.44
N LEU A 457 -12.82 5.56 20.26
CA LEU A 457 -14.23 5.83 20.49
C LEU A 457 -14.57 5.91 21.98
N LEU A 458 -14.11 4.94 22.80
CA LEU A 458 -14.41 4.89 24.23
C LEU A 458 -13.84 6.09 25.01
N ILE A 459 -12.73 6.67 24.56
CA ILE A 459 -12.11 7.84 25.20
C ILE A 459 -12.53 9.13 24.50
N GLY A 460 -12.49 9.14 23.17
CA GLY A 460 -12.77 10.33 22.36
C GLY A 460 -14.21 10.83 22.48
N ALA A 461 -15.20 9.94 22.50
CA ALA A 461 -16.60 10.34 22.58
C ALA A 461 -16.95 11.03 23.91
N PRO A 462 -16.57 10.50 25.10
CA PRO A 462 -16.75 11.21 26.37
C PRO A 462 -16.03 12.55 26.43
N VAL A 463 -14.78 12.61 25.94
CA VAL A 463 -14.01 13.87 25.89
C VAL A 463 -14.71 14.91 25.02
N TYR A 464 -15.25 14.48 23.88
CA TYR A 464 -15.97 15.37 22.97
C TYR A 464 -17.25 15.93 23.61
N VAL A 465 -18.09 15.07 24.19
CA VAL A 465 -19.32 15.49 24.89
C VAL A 465 -18.99 16.41 26.05
N PHE A 466 -17.97 16.08 26.84
CA PHE A 466 -17.52 16.93 27.94
C PHE A 466 -17.09 18.32 27.45
N GLY A 467 -16.33 18.41 26.36
CA GLY A 467 -15.96 19.68 25.73
C GLY A 467 -17.19 20.51 25.32
N MET A 468 -18.21 19.88 24.74
CA MET A 468 -19.48 20.55 24.40
C MET A 468 -20.24 21.04 25.64
N MET A 469 -20.25 20.26 26.72
CA MET A 469 -20.86 20.66 27.99
C MET A 469 -20.11 21.84 28.63
N MET A 470 -18.78 21.86 28.55
CA MET A 470 -17.98 22.98 29.02
C MET A 470 -18.20 24.23 28.16
N LEU A 471 -18.30 24.08 26.84
CA LEU A 471 -18.62 25.19 25.94
C LEU A 471 -19.98 25.83 26.28
N SER A 472 -20.95 25.04 26.75
CA SER A 472 -22.26 25.55 27.19
C SER A 472 -22.22 26.52 28.38
N LEU A 473 -21.09 26.57 29.10
CA LEU A 473 -20.84 27.42 30.26
C LEU A 473 -19.89 28.59 29.96
N SER A 474 -19.25 28.57 28.79
CA SER A 474 -18.20 29.52 28.42
C SER A 474 -18.79 30.89 28.05
N THR A 475 -18.22 31.95 28.62
CA THR A 475 -18.59 33.35 28.31
C THR A 475 -17.40 34.18 27.82
N GLN A 476 -16.18 33.74 28.10
CA GLN A 476 -14.94 34.46 27.76
C GLN A 476 -14.20 33.81 26.58
N TYR A 477 -13.42 34.61 25.85
CA TYR A 477 -12.65 34.15 24.67
C TYR A 477 -11.83 32.89 24.95
N TYR A 478 -11.02 32.90 26.03
CA TYR A 478 -10.16 31.76 26.35
C TYR A 478 -10.97 30.51 26.76
N GLN A 479 -12.12 30.68 27.41
CA GLN A 479 -12.99 29.57 27.82
C GLN A 479 -13.58 28.90 26.59
N ILE A 480 -14.08 29.69 25.63
CA ILE A 480 -14.60 29.21 24.35
C ILE A 480 -13.48 28.51 23.57
N LEU A 481 -12.28 29.11 23.50
CA LEU A 481 -11.14 28.50 22.82
C LEU A 481 -10.74 27.15 23.43
N LEU A 482 -10.59 27.07 24.75
CA LEU A 482 -10.20 25.82 25.43
C LEU A 482 -11.28 24.73 25.30
N SER A 483 -12.56 25.09 25.44
CA SER A 483 -13.67 24.13 25.39
C SER A 483 -14.01 23.69 23.97
N GLN A 484 -14.23 24.63 23.04
CA GLN A 484 -14.59 24.33 21.66
C GLN A 484 -13.38 23.87 20.86
N ALA A 485 -12.36 24.72 20.77
CA ALA A 485 -11.30 24.57 19.79
C ALA A 485 -10.31 23.47 20.19
N LEU A 486 -9.97 23.35 21.48
CA LEU A 486 -9.03 22.35 21.96
C LEU A 486 -9.76 21.07 22.42
N LEU A 487 -10.51 21.15 23.51
CA LEU A 487 -11.03 19.97 24.21
C LEU A 487 -12.05 19.19 23.38
N SER A 488 -13.08 19.87 22.85
CA SER A 488 -14.09 19.21 22.02
C SER A 488 -13.47 18.66 20.73
N SER A 489 -12.56 19.41 20.09
CA SER A 489 -11.93 19.01 18.82
C SER A 489 -10.98 17.84 18.95
N ILE A 490 -10.27 17.72 20.08
CA ILE A 490 -9.41 16.55 20.36
C ILE A 490 -10.27 15.28 20.43
N GLY A 491 -11.38 15.31 21.19
CA GLY A 491 -12.31 14.20 21.27
C GLY A 491 -12.98 13.90 19.92
N SER A 492 -13.43 14.95 19.23
CA SER A 492 -14.02 14.89 17.89
C SER A 492 -13.03 14.30 16.88
N GLY A 493 -11.75 14.67 16.94
CA GLY A 493 -10.69 14.15 16.08
C GLY A 493 -10.49 12.64 16.24
N ALA A 494 -10.47 12.12 17.47
CA ALA A 494 -10.37 10.69 17.71
C ALA A 494 -11.58 9.91 17.13
N VAL A 495 -12.80 10.42 17.34
CA VAL A 495 -14.03 9.83 16.79
C VAL A 495 -14.06 9.92 15.25
N PHE A 496 -13.63 11.06 14.69
CA PHE A 496 -13.51 11.29 13.26
C PHE A 496 -12.56 10.28 12.61
N THR A 497 -11.35 10.13 13.15
CA THR A 497 -10.36 9.17 12.64
C THR A 497 -10.87 7.74 12.74
N ALA A 498 -11.46 7.33 13.88
CA ALA A 498 -12.02 5.99 14.03
C ALA A 498 -13.14 5.72 13.02
N SER A 499 -14.02 6.71 12.78
CA SER A 499 -15.15 6.60 11.85
C SER A 499 -14.70 6.46 10.39
N LEU A 500 -13.70 7.25 9.99
CA LEU A 500 -13.22 7.26 8.61
C LEU A 500 -12.28 6.07 8.30
N THR A 501 -11.30 5.81 9.16
CA THR A 501 -10.27 4.79 8.89
C THR A 501 -10.83 3.37 8.98
N SER A 502 -11.84 3.14 9.83
CA SER A 502 -12.45 1.80 9.98
C SER A 502 -13.01 1.27 8.66
N THR A 503 -13.68 2.10 7.85
CA THR A 503 -14.33 1.65 6.61
C THR A 503 -13.34 1.26 5.52
N THR A 504 -12.13 1.82 5.54
CA THR A 504 -11.06 1.54 4.55
C THR A 504 -10.63 0.08 4.54
N SER A 505 -10.74 -0.59 5.68
CA SER A 505 -10.37 -1.99 5.85
C SER A 505 -11.44 -2.95 5.30
N TRP A 506 -12.69 -2.49 5.08
CA TRP A 506 -13.82 -3.33 4.66
C TRP A 506 -14.13 -3.26 3.16
N PHE A 507 -13.74 -2.17 2.49
CA PHE A 507 -14.03 -1.94 1.07
C PHE A 507 -12.75 -1.52 0.33
N ARG A 508 -12.53 -1.99 -0.90
CA ARG A 508 -11.45 -1.60 -1.82
C ARG A 508 -11.97 -1.13 -3.18
N LYS A 509 -12.77 -1.94 -3.89
CA LYS A 509 -13.35 -1.62 -5.21
C LYS A 509 -14.24 -0.39 -5.16
N LYS A 510 -15.08 -0.31 -4.12
CA LYS A 510 -16.09 0.76 -3.96
C LYS A 510 -15.65 1.82 -2.95
N ARG A 511 -14.34 2.02 -2.79
CA ARG A 511 -13.79 2.91 -1.73
C ARG A 511 -14.29 4.34 -1.87
N GLY A 512 -14.27 4.90 -3.08
CA GLY A 512 -14.76 6.26 -3.31
C GLY A 512 -16.24 6.37 -2.95
N THR A 513 -17.06 5.43 -3.39
CA THR A 513 -18.49 5.37 -3.06
C THR A 513 -18.72 5.27 -1.55
N ILE A 514 -18.00 4.40 -0.85
CA ILE A 514 -18.16 4.20 0.60
C ILE A 514 -17.67 5.42 1.38
N PHE A 515 -16.57 6.04 0.99
CA PHE A 515 -16.15 7.32 1.56
C PHE A 515 -17.20 8.41 1.33
N GLY A 516 -17.82 8.47 0.16
CA GLY A 516 -18.93 9.38 -0.14
C GLY A 516 -20.12 9.14 0.80
N ILE A 517 -20.54 7.88 0.97
CA ILE A 517 -21.64 7.51 1.86
C ILE A 517 -21.31 7.88 3.31
N VAL A 518 -20.16 7.47 3.83
CA VAL A 518 -19.78 7.72 5.23
C VAL A 518 -19.65 9.22 5.48
N ASN A 519 -18.93 9.95 4.61
CA ASN A 519 -18.79 11.41 4.72
C ASN A 519 -20.11 12.15 4.51
N SER A 520 -21.13 11.58 3.87
CA SER A 520 -22.44 12.23 3.77
C SER A 520 -23.06 12.52 5.15
N GLY A 521 -22.65 11.77 6.19
CA GLY A 521 -23.03 12.02 7.58
C GLY A 521 -22.69 13.44 8.02
N SER A 522 -21.49 13.94 7.70
CA SER A 522 -21.11 15.32 8.05
C SER A 522 -21.97 16.36 7.33
N SER A 523 -22.46 16.07 6.11
CA SER A 523 -23.34 16.99 5.37
C SER A 523 -24.75 16.98 5.96
N ALA A 524 -25.26 15.81 6.35
CA ALA A 524 -26.51 15.72 7.08
C ALA A 524 -26.42 16.50 8.42
N GLY A 525 -25.30 16.38 9.13
CA GLY A 525 -24.99 17.20 10.30
C GLY A 525 -24.98 18.70 9.96
N GLY A 526 -24.34 19.08 8.85
CA GLY A 526 -24.30 20.46 8.37
C GLY A 526 -25.61 21.02 7.81
N ILE A 527 -26.62 20.19 7.58
CA ILE A 527 -27.99 20.65 7.32
C ILE A 527 -28.72 20.87 8.64
N VAL A 528 -28.70 19.87 9.52
CA VAL A 528 -29.50 19.84 10.76
C VAL A 528 -28.96 20.82 11.81
N LEU A 529 -27.65 20.78 12.06
CA LEU A 529 -27.02 21.50 13.16
C LEU A 529 -27.09 23.02 13.00
N PRO A 530 -26.77 23.65 11.85
CA PRO A 530 -26.88 25.11 11.73
C PRO A 530 -28.31 25.62 11.95
N ILE A 531 -29.32 24.91 11.43
CA ILE A 531 -30.74 25.25 11.64
C ILE A 531 -31.10 25.10 13.12
N MET A 532 -30.72 23.98 13.72
CA MET A 532 -30.99 23.70 15.13
C MET A 532 -30.34 24.75 16.04
N LEU A 533 -29.05 25.03 15.85
CA LEU A 533 -28.31 26.06 16.60
C LEU A 533 -28.98 27.44 16.44
N SER A 534 -29.24 27.86 15.20
CA SER A 534 -29.80 29.20 14.93
C SER A 534 -31.20 29.42 15.55
N ARG A 535 -32.04 28.38 15.58
CA ARG A 535 -33.39 28.44 16.18
C ARG A 535 -33.35 28.29 17.71
N LEU A 536 -32.54 27.38 18.23
CA LEU A 536 -32.46 27.13 19.67
C LEU A 536 -31.71 28.23 20.42
N PHE A 537 -30.70 28.87 19.80
CA PHE A 537 -30.05 30.05 20.38
C PHE A 537 -31.05 31.17 20.68
N LYS A 538 -32.05 31.35 19.81
CA LYS A 538 -33.10 32.37 19.99
C LYS A 538 -34.18 31.97 21.00
N SER A 539 -34.50 30.69 21.12
CA SER A 539 -35.64 30.22 21.93
C SER A 539 -35.26 29.79 23.36
N ILE A 540 -34.16 29.04 23.52
CA ILE A 540 -33.73 28.49 24.81
C ILE A 540 -32.32 28.96 25.23
N GLY A 541 -31.68 29.80 24.42
CA GLY A 541 -30.36 30.36 24.68
C GLY A 541 -29.20 29.42 24.34
N PHE A 542 -27.99 29.99 24.30
CA PHE A 542 -26.78 29.29 23.86
C PHE A 542 -26.42 28.06 24.72
N GLY A 543 -26.42 28.22 26.05
CA GLY A 543 -26.01 27.13 26.95
C GLY A 543 -26.89 25.88 26.83
N TRP A 544 -28.22 26.02 26.92
CA TRP A 544 -29.12 24.87 26.78
C TRP A 544 -29.12 24.27 25.38
N THR A 545 -28.94 25.11 24.34
CA THR A 545 -28.74 24.62 22.97
C THR A 545 -27.55 23.67 22.88
N LEU A 546 -26.39 24.05 23.44
CA LEU A 546 -25.21 23.20 23.37
C LEU A 546 -25.30 21.94 24.23
N ARG A 547 -26.03 21.98 25.35
CA ARG A 547 -26.33 20.76 26.12
C ARG A 547 -27.20 19.81 25.32
N ALA A 548 -28.23 20.31 24.64
CA ALA A 548 -29.07 19.50 23.76
C ALA A 548 -28.25 18.85 22.63
N VAL A 549 -27.34 19.60 22.00
CA VAL A 549 -26.37 19.05 21.02
C VAL A 549 -25.51 17.97 21.67
N GLY A 550 -24.97 18.22 22.86
CA GLY A 550 -24.12 17.28 23.59
C GLY A 550 -24.82 15.96 23.92
N PHE A 551 -26.09 16.00 24.33
CA PHE A 551 -26.89 14.79 24.57
C PHE A 551 -27.20 14.02 23.29
N MET A 552 -27.51 14.72 22.20
CA MET A 552 -27.69 14.09 20.88
C MET A 552 -26.40 13.40 20.42
N PHE A 553 -25.25 14.07 20.60
CA PHE A 553 -23.95 13.52 20.26
C PHE A 553 -23.61 12.30 21.12
N LEU A 554 -23.93 12.32 22.41
CA LEU A 554 -23.79 11.15 23.28
C LEU A 554 -24.57 9.94 22.74
N ALA A 555 -25.83 10.14 22.34
CA ALA A 555 -26.67 9.07 21.80
C ALA A 555 -26.12 8.51 20.48
N PHE A 556 -25.77 9.37 19.53
CA PHE A 556 -25.25 8.94 18.23
C PHE A 556 -23.85 8.33 18.32
N MET A 557 -22.97 8.87 19.16
CA MET A 557 -21.65 8.27 19.36
C MET A 557 -21.73 6.95 20.15
N ALA A 558 -22.72 6.75 21.01
CA ALA A 558 -22.96 5.44 21.61
C ALA A 558 -23.29 4.38 20.54
N ILE A 559 -24.07 4.75 19.51
CA ILE A 559 -24.30 3.89 18.34
C ILE A 559 -22.97 3.63 17.61
N SER A 560 -22.17 4.66 17.34
CA SER A 560 -20.85 4.50 16.71
C SER A 560 -19.92 3.57 17.49
N CYS A 561 -19.87 3.68 18.82
CA CYS A 561 -19.07 2.82 19.71
C CYS A 561 -19.44 1.34 19.60
N VAL A 562 -20.73 1.03 19.39
CA VAL A 562 -21.22 -0.35 19.27
C VAL A 562 -21.01 -0.90 17.86
N LEU A 563 -21.21 -0.07 16.83
CA LEU A 563 -21.22 -0.53 15.43
C LEU A 563 -19.84 -0.54 14.77
N ILE A 564 -18.93 0.36 15.15
CA ILE A 564 -17.61 0.45 14.50
C ILE A 564 -16.68 -0.66 15.02
N LYS A 565 -16.13 -1.44 14.09
CA LYS A 565 -15.20 -2.54 14.35
C LYS A 565 -14.04 -2.51 13.35
N SER A 566 -12.84 -2.86 13.81
CA SER A 566 -11.70 -3.13 12.93
C SER A 566 -11.81 -4.54 12.35
N ARG A 567 -11.59 -4.69 11.04
CA ARG A 567 -11.49 -6.02 10.40
C ARG A 567 -10.15 -6.68 10.68
N THR A 568 -9.08 -5.90 10.66
CA THR A 568 -7.71 -6.39 10.87
C THR A 568 -7.35 -6.29 12.35
N PRO A 569 -6.73 -7.33 12.94
CA PRO A 569 -6.26 -7.25 14.31
C PRO A 569 -5.18 -6.16 14.42
N PRO A 570 -5.28 -5.23 15.40
CA PRO A 570 -4.26 -4.22 15.60
C PRO A 570 -2.91 -4.87 15.91
N LYS A 571 -1.83 -4.38 15.29
CA LYS A 571 -0.46 -4.80 15.60
C LYS A 571 0.29 -3.62 16.20
N PRO A 572 0.58 -3.61 17.51
CA PRO A 572 1.32 -2.52 18.12
C PRO A 572 2.67 -2.32 17.43
N ARG A 573 2.97 -1.08 17.04
CA ARG A 573 4.24 -0.71 16.40
C ARG A 573 4.95 0.37 17.22
N PRO A 574 6.24 0.21 17.56
CA PRO A 574 6.99 1.22 18.29
C PRO A 574 7.02 2.53 17.50
N PHE A 575 6.88 3.68 18.18
CA PHE A 575 6.95 4.98 17.52
C PHE A 575 8.30 5.15 16.82
N ALA A 576 8.24 5.40 15.50
CA ALA A 576 9.40 5.69 14.70
C ALA A 576 9.14 6.95 13.87
N LEU A 577 9.92 8.00 14.13
CA LEU A 577 9.82 9.26 13.38
C LEU A 577 10.10 9.06 11.87
N SER A 578 10.88 8.03 11.54
CA SER A 578 11.18 7.62 10.17
C SER A 578 9.93 7.30 9.35
N ASP A 579 8.86 6.79 9.97
CA ASP A 579 7.58 6.46 9.30
C ASP A 579 6.96 7.72 8.67
N TYR A 580 7.01 8.84 9.40
CA TYR A 580 6.51 10.13 8.95
C TYR A 580 7.49 10.80 7.97
N GLN A 581 8.79 10.76 8.25
CA GLN A 581 9.81 11.36 7.40
C GLN A 581 9.86 10.74 6.00
N ARG A 582 9.60 9.43 5.87
CA ARG A 582 9.58 8.74 4.58
C ARG A 582 8.52 9.32 3.64
N CYS A 583 7.36 9.71 4.16
CA CYS A 583 6.29 10.31 3.36
C CYS A 583 6.73 11.61 2.67
N PHE A 584 7.67 12.37 3.27
CA PHE A 584 8.23 13.58 2.69
C PHE A 584 9.32 13.32 1.62
N LYS A 585 9.73 12.06 1.44
CA LYS A 585 10.68 11.64 0.40
C LYS A 585 9.96 11.11 -0.86
N GLU A 586 8.66 10.86 -0.77
CA GLU A 586 7.85 10.35 -1.87
C GLU A 586 7.19 11.51 -2.62
N SER A 587 7.65 11.81 -3.84
CA SER A 587 7.23 13.00 -4.61
C SER A 587 5.72 13.11 -4.79
N VAL A 588 5.04 12.01 -5.10
CA VAL A 588 3.58 11.98 -5.31
C VAL A 588 2.83 12.30 -4.00
N MET A 589 3.31 11.78 -2.87
CA MET A 589 2.74 12.06 -1.55
C MET A 589 2.92 13.55 -1.19
N VAL A 590 4.12 14.10 -1.39
CA VAL A 590 4.41 15.52 -1.13
C VAL A 590 3.52 16.43 -1.97
N LEU A 591 3.39 16.17 -3.27
CA LEU A 591 2.52 16.96 -4.16
C LEU A 591 1.05 16.86 -3.76
N THR A 592 0.60 15.68 -3.32
CA THR A 592 -0.76 15.47 -2.80
C THR A 592 -1.01 16.26 -1.52
N MET A 593 -0.02 16.34 -0.61
CA MET A 593 -0.07 17.15 0.61
C MET A 593 -0.06 18.66 0.31
N ILE A 594 0.76 19.11 -0.65
CA ILE A 594 0.80 20.52 -1.08
C ILE A 594 -0.55 20.92 -1.70
N GLY A 595 -1.09 20.09 -2.60
CA GLY A 595 -2.42 20.32 -3.18
C GLY A 595 -3.50 20.39 -2.10
N GLY A 596 -3.41 19.51 -1.10
CA GLY A 596 -4.36 19.49 0.00
C GLY A 596 -4.29 20.73 0.88
N PHE A 597 -3.08 21.16 1.24
CA PHE A 597 -2.84 22.40 1.96
C PHE A 597 -3.45 23.59 1.22
N LEU A 598 -3.14 23.75 -0.07
CA LEU A 598 -3.61 24.87 -0.89
C LEU A 598 -5.14 24.91 -1.00
N PHE A 599 -5.80 23.75 -1.16
CA PHE A 599 -7.25 23.69 -1.20
C PHE A 599 -7.87 24.04 0.16
N PHE A 600 -7.39 23.44 1.25
CA PHE A 600 -7.86 23.72 2.62
C PHE A 600 -7.64 25.18 3.03
N TRP A 601 -6.62 25.85 2.48
CA TRP A 601 -6.33 27.26 2.74
C TRP A 601 -7.46 28.19 2.30
N GLY A 602 -8.15 27.85 1.21
CA GLY A 602 -9.33 28.58 0.72
C GLY A 602 -10.67 27.98 1.16
N MET A 603 -10.77 26.66 1.34
CA MET A 603 -12.04 25.92 1.48
C MET A 603 -12.95 26.41 2.63
N PHE A 604 -12.38 26.84 3.75
CA PHE A 604 -13.20 27.27 4.89
C PHE A 604 -13.72 28.71 4.78
N LEU A 605 -13.17 29.52 3.87
CA LEU A 605 -13.55 30.93 3.75
C LEU A 605 -15.03 31.10 3.38
N PRO A 606 -15.59 30.38 2.38
CA PRO A 606 -17.01 30.47 2.08
C PRO A 606 -17.88 30.03 3.27
N LEU A 607 -17.52 28.94 3.96
CA LEU A 607 -18.28 28.45 5.12
C LEU A 607 -18.30 29.46 6.28
N ASN A 608 -17.22 30.24 6.42
CA ASN A 608 -17.06 31.17 7.54
C ASN A 608 -17.71 32.53 7.24
N TYR A 609 -17.54 33.03 6.02
CA TYR A 609 -17.82 34.43 5.71
C TYR A 609 -19.02 34.66 4.79
N ILE A 610 -19.57 33.63 4.12
CA ILE A 610 -20.69 33.83 3.17
C ILE A 610 -21.95 34.40 3.85
N ILE A 611 -22.23 34.05 5.11
CA ILE A 611 -23.38 34.59 5.86
C ILE A 611 -23.21 36.09 6.10
N ILE A 612 -22.03 36.48 6.62
CA ILE A 612 -21.74 37.88 6.94
C ILE A 612 -21.71 38.71 5.65
N GLN A 613 -21.10 38.18 4.59
CA GLN A 613 -21.07 38.82 3.27
C GLN A 613 -22.46 38.95 2.64
N ALA A 614 -23.31 37.92 2.72
CA ALA A 614 -24.66 37.96 2.19
C ALA A 614 -25.53 39.01 2.90
N LYS A 615 -25.41 39.13 4.23
CA LYS A 615 -26.09 40.20 4.99
C LYS A 615 -25.60 41.59 4.57
N ALA A 616 -24.29 41.73 4.43
CA ALA A 616 -23.64 42.97 3.99
C ALA A 616 -24.12 43.41 2.59
N SER A 617 -24.32 42.45 1.68
CA SER A 617 -24.88 42.68 0.35
C SER A 617 -26.42 42.81 0.30
N GLY A 618 -27.11 42.84 1.44
CA GLY A 618 -28.57 43.06 1.50
C GLY A 618 -29.44 41.85 1.16
N VAL A 619 -28.91 40.62 1.23
CA VAL A 619 -29.71 39.39 1.08
C VAL A 619 -30.76 39.31 2.20
N SER A 620 -31.99 38.91 1.86
CA SER A 620 -33.10 38.80 2.82
C SER A 620 -32.71 37.99 4.07
N SER A 621 -33.08 38.52 5.25
CA SER A 621 -32.91 37.86 6.55
C SER A 621 -33.56 36.48 6.63
N ASP A 622 -34.55 36.21 5.78
CA ASP A 622 -35.22 34.91 5.72
C ASP A 622 -34.38 33.85 4.98
N LEU A 623 -33.52 34.28 4.05
CA LEU A 623 -32.68 33.39 3.22
C LEU A 623 -31.31 33.14 3.84
N VAL A 624 -30.73 34.16 4.49
CA VAL A 624 -29.37 34.11 5.04
C VAL A 624 -29.12 32.87 5.93
N PRO A 625 -30.02 32.46 6.86
CA PRO A 625 -29.80 31.28 7.70
C PRO A 625 -29.74 29.96 6.92
N TYR A 626 -30.28 29.91 5.70
CA TYR A 626 -30.32 28.72 4.87
C TYR A 626 -29.12 28.58 3.92
N LEU A 627 -28.22 29.56 3.85
CA LEU A 627 -27.04 29.47 2.99
C LEU A 627 -26.12 28.30 3.35
N LEU A 628 -25.81 28.11 4.64
CA LEU A 628 -25.00 26.96 5.09
C LEU A 628 -25.73 25.62 4.91
N PRO A 629 -27.01 25.47 5.30
CA PRO A 629 -27.79 24.28 4.96
C PRO A 629 -27.82 23.97 3.45
N LEU A 630 -27.93 24.99 2.59
CA LEU A 630 -27.90 24.83 1.14
C LEU A 630 -26.54 24.29 0.67
N ILE A 631 -25.43 24.90 1.11
CA ILE A 631 -24.07 24.43 0.80
C ILE A 631 -23.91 22.98 1.24
N ASN A 632 -24.32 22.64 2.46
CA ASN A 632 -24.18 21.28 3.00
C ASN A 632 -25.11 20.28 2.30
N GLY A 633 -26.31 20.68 1.91
CA GLY A 633 -27.24 19.86 1.14
C GLY A 633 -26.70 19.50 -0.23
N ILE A 634 -26.12 20.46 -0.95
CA ILE A 634 -25.47 20.16 -2.24
C ILE A 634 -24.14 19.45 -2.02
N SER A 635 -23.43 19.72 -0.93
CA SER A 635 -22.24 18.97 -0.53
C SER A 635 -22.54 17.49 -0.32
N LEU A 636 -23.71 17.13 0.23
CA LEU A 636 -24.15 15.74 0.33
C LEU A 636 -24.18 15.08 -1.06
N ILE A 637 -24.78 15.76 -2.04
CA ILE A 637 -24.84 15.28 -3.42
C ILE A 637 -23.42 15.13 -3.99
N GLY A 638 -22.59 16.17 -3.86
CA GLY A 638 -21.21 16.15 -4.33
C GLY A 638 -20.37 15.02 -3.71
N ARG A 639 -20.57 14.70 -2.43
CA ARG A 639 -19.90 13.58 -1.75
C ARG A 639 -20.27 12.24 -2.37
N LEU A 640 -21.56 12.00 -2.60
CA LEU A 640 -22.05 10.75 -3.17
C LEU A 640 -21.64 10.61 -4.64
N THR A 641 -21.83 11.66 -5.46
CA THR A 641 -21.56 11.60 -6.89
C THR A 641 -20.07 11.56 -7.19
N ALA A 642 -19.26 12.39 -6.52
CA ALA A 642 -17.83 12.44 -6.79
C ALA A 642 -17.11 11.18 -6.25
N GLY A 643 -17.57 10.62 -5.13
CA GLY A 643 -17.08 9.32 -4.65
C GLY A 643 -17.34 8.19 -5.65
N ALA A 644 -18.55 8.09 -6.18
CA ALA A 644 -18.89 7.12 -7.22
C ALA A 644 -18.14 7.39 -8.53
N LEU A 645 -18.00 8.65 -8.93
CA LEU A 645 -17.27 9.05 -10.13
C LEU A 645 -15.78 8.69 -10.02
N ALA A 646 -15.15 8.91 -8.86
CA ALA A 646 -13.76 8.55 -8.61
C ALA A 646 -13.50 7.05 -8.77
N ASP A 647 -14.47 6.20 -8.41
CA ASP A 647 -14.38 4.75 -8.63
C ASP A 647 -14.40 4.39 -10.14
N VAL A 648 -14.93 5.25 -11.01
CA VAL A 648 -14.96 5.06 -12.47
C VAL A 648 -13.74 5.67 -13.15
N ILE A 649 -13.48 6.97 -12.94
CA ILE A 649 -12.48 7.73 -13.70
C ILE A 649 -11.11 7.83 -13.03
N GLY A 650 -10.98 7.36 -11.78
CA GLY A 650 -9.74 7.42 -10.99
C GLY A 650 -9.76 8.56 -9.96
N GLN A 651 -9.09 8.35 -8.82
CA GLN A 651 -9.12 9.27 -7.69
C GLN A 651 -8.48 10.62 -8.05
N PHE A 652 -7.31 10.61 -8.70
CA PHE A 652 -6.59 11.84 -9.03
C PHE A 652 -7.24 12.62 -10.18
N ASN A 653 -7.85 11.92 -11.15
CA ASN A 653 -8.59 12.58 -12.23
C ASN A 653 -9.85 13.29 -11.70
N CYS A 654 -10.60 12.61 -10.82
CA CYS A 654 -11.77 13.21 -10.18
C CYS A 654 -11.37 14.38 -9.27
N MET A 655 -10.24 14.26 -8.57
CA MET A 655 -9.67 15.35 -7.76
C MET A 655 -9.34 16.59 -8.59
N LEU A 656 -8.77 16.42 -9.78
CA LEU A 656 -8.49 17.55 -10.70
C LEU A 656 -9.76 18.26 -11.16
N ILE A 657 -10.77 17.49 -11.57
CA ILE A 657 -12.05 18.06 -12.03
C ILE A 657 -12.71 18.83 -10.89
N ILE A 658 -12.79 18.26 -9.69
CA ILE A 658 -13.50 18.88 -8.58
C ILE A 658 -12.78 20.14 -8.07
N THR A 659 -11.46 20.11 -7.99
CA THR A 659 -10.66 21.27 -7.56
C THR A 659 -10.70 22.40 -8.59
N ALA A 660 -10.61 22.09 -9.88
CA ALA A 660 -10.74 23.08 -10.94
C ALA A 660 -12.16 23.68 -11.00
N PHE A 661 -13.19 22.83 -10.94
CA PHE A 661 -14.59 23.26 -10.89
C PHE A 661 -14.83 24.23 -9.73
N THR A 662 -14.35 23.87 -8.52
CA THR A 662 -14.55 24.70 -7.32
C THR A 662 -13.80 26.03 -7.42
N GLY A 663 -12.53 26.00 -7.83
CA GLY A 663 -11.70 27.20 -7.94
C GLY A 663 -12.21 28.18 -9.00
N ILE A 664 -12.52 27.67 -10.21
CA ILE A 664 -13.03 28.50 -11.32
C ILE A 664 -14.36 29.13 -10.94
N LEU A 665 -15.31 28.36 -10.42
CA LEU A 665 -16.62 28.91 -10.04
C LEU A 665 -16.55 29.85 -8.84
N THR A 666 -15.58 29.67 -7.96
CA THR A 666 -15.29 30.67 -6.91
C THR A 666 -14.88 32.01 -7.53
N LEU A 667 -13.98 32.00 -8.52
CA LEU A 667 -13.55 33.23 -9.19
C LEU A 667 -14.64 33.84 -10.09
N VAL A 668 -15.41 33.00 -10.79
CA VAL A 668 -16.38 33.44 -11.82
C VAL A 668 -17.76 33.78 -11.25
N LEU A 669 -18.21 33.11 -10.19
CA LEU A 669 -19.54 33.37 -9.61
C LEU A 669 -19.47 34.25 -8.37
N TRP A 670 -18.53 34.01 -7.45
CA TRP A 670 -18.55 34.68 -6.15
C TRP A 670 -18.05 36.13 -6.24
N ILE A 671 -17.00 36.38 -7.03
CA ILE A 671 -16.40 37.72 -7.17
C ILE A 671 -17.37 38.68 -7.89
N PRO A 672 -17.73 38.45 -9.17
CA PRO A 672 -18.59 39.39 -9.89
C PRO A 672 -20.04 39.38 -9.40
N GLY A 673 -20.48 38.29 -8.77
CA GLY A 673 -21.83 38.09 -8.25
C GLY A 673 -22.04 38.49 -6.78
N SER A 674 -21.03 39.06 -6.12
CA SER A 674 -21.04 39.36 -4.68
C SER A 674 -22.19 40.26 -4.20
N GLN A 675 -22.83 41.00 -5.10
CA GLN A 675 -23.97 41.88 -4.80
C GLN A 675 -25.33 41.30 -5.22
N SER A 676 -25.35 40.13 -5.87
CA SER A 676 -26.57 39.51 -6.38
C SER A 676 -26.95 38.31 -5.54
N THR A 677 -28.17 38.33 -4.97
CA THR A 677 -28.72 37.19 -4.23
C THR A 677 -28.68 35.91 -5.07
N ALA A 678 -29.07 35.98 -6.34
CA ALA A 678 -29.06 34.83 -7.23
C ALA A 678 -27.65 34.27 -7.47
N ALA A 679 -26.65 35.14 -7.63
CA ALA A 679 -25.28 34.70 -7.85
C ALA A 679 -24.64 34.12 -6.58
N ILE A 680 -24.93 34.69 -5.40
CA ILE A 680 -24.52 34.11 -4.10
C ILE A 680 -25.12 32.72 -3.91
N MET A 681 -26.41 32.53 -4.24
CA MET A 681 -27.06 31.22 -4.17
C MET A 681 -26.49 30.22 -5.19
N ALA A 682 -26.27 30.65 -6.43
CA ALA A 682 -25.65 29.81 -7.46
C ALA A 682 -24.23 29.39 -7.05
N TYR A 683 -23.45 30.31 -6.47
CA TYR A 683 -22.14 30.01 -5.91
C TYR A 683 -22.24 29.04 -4.74
N ALA A 684 -23.17 29.23 -3.80
CA ALA A 684 -23.37 28.30 -2.68
C ALA A 684 -23.64 26.86 -3.15
N VAL A 685 -24.43 26.70 -4.22
CA VAL A 685 -24.69 25.39 -4.85
C VAL A 685 -23.40 24.82 -5.45
N ALA A 686 -22.72 25.59 -6.30
CA ALA A 686 -21.48 25.16 -6.96
C ALA A 686 -20.39 24.79 -5.94
N PHE A 687 -20.17 25.66 -4.96
CA PHE A 687 -19.20 25.45 -3.90
C PHE A 687 -19.57 24.25 -3.02
N GLY A 688 -20.85 24.06 -2.68
CA GLY A 688 -21.33 22.89 -1.97
C GLY A 688 -20.93 21.60 -2.68
N TYR A 689 -21.23 21.50 -3.98
CA TYR A 689 -20.89 20.33 -4.79
C TYR A 689 -19.37 20.07 -4.80
N GLY A 690 -18.61 21.11 -5.10
CA GLY A 690 -17.15 21.06 -5.21
C GLY A 690 -16.45 20.67 -3.91
N SER A 691 -16.77 21.37 -2.83
CA SER A 691 -16.22 21.13 -1.49
C SER A 691 -16.60 19.75 -0.95
N GLY A 692 -17.84 19.29 -1.20
CA GLY A 692 -18.28 17.94 -0.84
C GLY A 692 -17.49 16.86 -1.56
N GLY A 693 -17.38 16.97 -2.88
CA GLY A 693 -16.64 16.01 -3.68
C GLY A 693 -15.18 15.90 -3.27
N TYR A 694 -14.52 17.04 -3.03
CA TYR A 694 -13.13 17.10 -2.59
C TYR A 694 -12.89 16.31 -1.29
N VAL A 695 -13.70 16.53 -0.25
CA VAL A 695 -13.56 15.86 1.07
C VAL A 695 -13.72 14.34 0.95
N SER A 696 -14.55 13.86 0.03
CA SER A 696 -14.78 12.41 -0.15
C SER A 696 -13.63 11.71 -0.85
N ILE A 697 -12.97 12.40 -1.78
CA ILE A 697 -11.93 11.81 -2.65
C ILE A 697 -10.56 11.89 -1.99
N PHE A 698 -10.28 12.94 -1.20
CA PHE A 698 -8.94 13.18 -0.65
C PHE A 698 -8.34 11.98 0.13
N PRO A 699 -9.05 11.34 1.07
CA PRO A 699 -8.55 10.13 1.74
C PRO A 699 -8.30 8.97 0.76
N GLY A 700 -9.09 8.88 -0.31
CA GLY A 700 -8.91 7.92 -1.40
C GLY A 700 -7.63 8.14 -2.19
N CYS A 701 -7.30 9.40 -2.54
CA CYS A 701 -6.03 9.75 -3.19
C CYS A 701 -4.83 9.32 -2.35
N VAL A 702 -4.84 9.64 -1.05
CA VAL A 702 -3.74 9.27 -0.14
C VAL A 702 -3.67 7.75 0.03
N GLY A 703 -4.81 7.10 0.25
CA GLY A 703 -4.89 5.65 0.43
C GLY A 703 -4.44 4.84 -0.80
N GLN A 704 -4.62 5.37 -2.00
CA GLN A 704 -4.18 4.73 -3.24
C GLN A 704 -2.65 4.68 -3.38
N ILE A 705 -1.96 5.74 -2.96
CA ILE A 705 -0.49 5.85 -3.04
C ILE A 705 0.20 5.35 -1.75
N SER A 706 -0.54 4.64 -0.90
CA SER A 706 -0.09 4.22 0.43
C SER A 706 -0.22 2.71 0.62
N PRO A 707 0.74 2.05 1.31
CA PRO A 707 0.55 0.71 1.83
C PRO A 707 -0.64 0.64 2.80
N ILE A 708 -1.36 -0.48 2.83
CA ILE A 708 -2.57 -0.66 3.65
C ILE A 708 -2.22 -0.59 5.15
N GLU A 709 -1.04 -1.07 5.51
CA GLU A 709 -0.56 -1.21 6.88
C GLU A 709 -0.19 0.11 7.54
N GLU A 710 -0.07 1.19 6.77
CA GLU A 710 0.29 2.54 7.24
C GLU A 710 -0.76 3.57 6.81
N ILE A 711 -1.92 3.11 6.34
CA ILE A 711 -2.92 3.97 5.73
C ILE A 711 -3.42 5.03 6.73
N GLY A 712 -3.61 4.66 8.00
CA GLY A 712 -4.03 5.59 9.06
C GLY A 712 -2.96 6.64 9.34
N THR A 713 -1.70 6.23 9.47
CA THR A 713 -0.55 7.12 9.68
C THR A 713 -0.35 8.09 8.52
N ARG A 714 -0.43 7.61 7.27
CA ARG A 714 -0.24 8.44 6.05
C ARG A 714 -1.40 9.41 5.81
N ILE A 715 -2.65 8.96 5.94
CA ILE A 715 -3.84 9.84 5.91
C ILE A 715 -3.75 10.87 7.04
N GLY A 716 -3.33 10.45 8.23
CA GLY A 716 -3.14 11.32 9.39
C GLY A 716 -2.13 12.43 9.14
N LEU A 717 -0.95 12.09 8.61
CA LEU A 717 0.10 13.05 8.26
C LEU A 717 -0.36 14.03 7.17
N ALA A 718 -0.99 13.54 6.10
CA ALA A 718 -1.51 14.41 5.05
C ALA A 718 -2.60 15.35 5.59
N SER A 719 -3.45 14.86 6.51
CA SER A 719 -4.46 15.66 7.20
C SER A 719 -3.85 16.73 8.11
N LEU A 720 -2.71 16.45 8.76
CA LEU A 720 -1.97 17.43 9.55
C LEU A 720 -1.43 18.57 8.68
N VAL A 721 -0.86 18.26 7.51
CA VAL A 721 -0.41 19.29 6.58
C VAL A 721 -1.59 20.16 6.11
N ASN A 722 -2.71 19.54 5.72
CA ASN A 722 -3.91 20.27 5.31
C ASN A 722 -4.51 21.13 6.45
N ALA A 723 -4.43 20.65 7.69
CA ALA A 723 -4.93 21.34 8.86
C ALA A 723 -4.23 22.69 9.09
N PHE A 724 -2.94 22.84 8.74
CA PHE A 724 -2.27 24.15 8.76
C PHE A 724 -2.85 25.15 7.75
N GLY A 725 -3.32 24.65 6.60
CA GLY A 725 -4.07 25.45 5.62
C GLY A 725 -5.38 25.97 6.24
N ALA A 726 -6.18 25.10 6.84
CA ALA A 726 -7.40 25.52 7.53
C ALA A 726 -7.16 26.46 8.71
N LEU A 727 -6.09 26.22 9.48
CA LEU A 727 -5.72 27.01 10.65
C LEU A 727 -5.44 28.47 10.28
N THR A 728 -4.67 28.68 9.21
CA THR A 728 -4.20 30.01 8.80
C THR A 728 -5.10 30.68 7.78
N GLY A 729 -5.86 29.91 7.01
CA GLY A 729 -6.70 30.43 5.92
C GLY A 729 -7.77 31.39 6.38
N SER A 730 -8.56 31.03 7.41
CA SER A 730 -9.67 31.87 7.86
C SER A 730 -9.24 33.19 8.50
N PRO A 731 -8.22 33.22 9.37
CA PRO A 731 -7.72 34.49 9.92
C PRO A 731 -7.12 35.41 8.86
N LEU A 732 -6.37 34.85 7.89
CA LEU A 732 -5.83 35.59 6.74
C LEU A 732 -6.95 36.13 5.85
N GLY A 733 -7.93 35.29 5.50
CA GLY A 733 -9.11 35.69 4.75
C GLY A 733 -9.86 36.84 5.43
N GLY A 734 -10.07 36.74 6.74
CA GLY A 734 -10.70 37.81 7.53
C GLY A 734 -9.89 39.10 7.57
N ALA A 735 -8.55 39.03 7.56
CA ALA A 735 -7.67 40.20 7.49
C ALA A 735 -7.66 40.87 6.11
N LEU A 736 -8.01 40.14 5.04
CA LEU A 736 -8.13 40.65 3.67
C LEU A 736 -9.45 41.38 3.40
N ILE A 737 -10.33 41.50 4.39
CA ILE A 737 -11.58 42.27 4.28
C ILE A 737 -11.24 43.76 4.44
N SER A 738 -11.38 44.52 3.35
CA SER A 738 -10.83 45.88 3.21
C SER A 738 -11.66 46.98 3.89
N ASP A 739 -12.97 46.78 4.04
CA ASP A 739 -13.84 47.77 4.68
C ASP A 739 -14.87 47.11 5.62
N LYS A 740 -14.79 47.48 6.91
CA LYS A 740 -15.66 46.99 7.99
C LYS A 740 -17.09 47.55 7.91
N SER A 741 -17.35 48.50 7.01
CA SER A 741 -18.65 49.14 6.80
C SER A 741 -19.71 48.26 6.10
N GLY A 742 -19.29 47.14 5.49
CA GLY A 742 -20.21 46.13 4.95
C GLY A 742 -20.65 46.32 3.49
N SER A 743 -19.91 47.04 2.64
CA SER A 743 -20.16 46.94 1.20
C SER A 743 -19.73 45.57 0.65
N GLY A 744 -20.47 44.95 -0.27
CA GLY A 744 -20.05 43.65 -0.83
C GLY A 744 -18.67 43.64 -1.53
N ASN A 745 -18.14 44.79 -1.96
CA ASN A 745 -16.77 44.92 -2.50
C ASN A 745 -15.69 44.77 -1.43
N SER A 746 -16.03 44.87 -0.14
CA SER A 746 -15.10 44.70 0.98
C SER A 746 -14.51 43.29 1.05
N PHE A 747 -15.14 42.30 0.41
CA PHE A 747 -14.76 40.89 0.48
C PHE A 747 -13.86 40.43 -0.67
N ILE A 748 -13.57 41.29 -1.66
CA ILE A 748 -12.87 40.88 -2.88
C ILE A 748 -11.49 40.26 -2.62
N GLY A 749 -10.73 40.79 -1.65
CA GLY A 749 -9.43 40.24 -1.28
C GLY A 749 -9.53 38.80 -0.76
N LEU A 750 -10.53 38.54 0.10
CA LEU A 750 -10.85 37.22 0.61
C LEU A 750 -11.26 36.26 -0.51
N GLN A 751 -12.13 36.72 -1.42
CA GLN A 751 -12.65 35.90 -2.53
C GLN A 751 -11.54 35.54 -3.54
N LEU A 752 -10.68 36.50 -3.89
CA LEU A 752 -9.51 36.27 -4.74
C LEU A 752 -8.56 35.27 -4.10
N PHE A 753 -8.24 35.46 -2.83
CA PHE A 753 -7.39 34.52 -2.09
C PHE A 753 -7.99 33.11 -2.05
N CYS A 754 -9.30 32.98 -1.79
CA CYS A 754 -10.01 31.71 -1.81
C CYS A 754 -9.92 31.02 -3.18
N GLY A 755 -10.25 31.72 -4.27
CA GLY A 755 -10.27 31.13 -5.60
C GLY A 755 -8.86 30.79 -6.11
N CYS A 756 -7.89 31.68 -5.93
CA CYS A 756 -6.52 31.50 -6.40
C CYS A 756 -5.81 30.33 -5.69
N THR A 757 -6.02 30.15 -4.38
CA THR A 757 -5.42 29.03 -3.64
C THR A 757 -6.03 27.68 -4.05
N MET A 758 -7.34 27.64 -4.31
CA MET A 758 -7.99 26.46 -4.89
C MET A 758 -7.48 26.15 -6.30
N ILE A 759 -7.28 27.16 -7.16
CA ILE A 759 -6.68 26.96 -8.48
C ILE A 759 -5.23 26.49 -8.37
N ALA A 760 -4.45 27.03 -7.43
CA ALA A 760 -3.09 26.57 -7.16
C ALA A 760 -3.04 25.07 -6.81
N SER A 761 -4.04 24.56 -6.09
CA SER A 761 -4.14 23.14 -5.77
C SER A 761 -4.26 22.25 -7.02
N VAL A 762 -4.90 22.74 -8.09
CA VAL A 762 -5.07 22.01 -9.37
C VAL A 762 -3.70 21.70 -9.98
N PHE A 763 -2.75 22.65 -9.93
CA PHE A 763 -1.42 22.42 -10.46
C PHE A 763 -0.65 21.36 -9.65
N ALA A 764 -0.75 21.40 -8.33
CA ALA A 764 -0.11 20.41 -7.46
C ALA A 764 -0.67 18.99 -7.68
N TYR A 765 -2.00 18.83 -7.67
CA TYR A 765 -2.63 17.56 -7.99
C TYR A 765 -2.40 17.12 -9.45
N GLY A 766 -2.30 18.07 -10.38
CA GLY A 766 -2.00 17.82 -11.79
C GLY A 766 -0.60 17.25 -11.97
N THR A 767 0.36 17.80 -11.23
CA THR A 767 1.73 17.30 -11.20
C THR A 767 1.78 15.93 -10.52
N ALA A 768 1.05 15.72 -9.42
CA ALA A 768 0.96 14.42 -8.74
C ALA A 768 0.38 13.34 -9.64
N ARG A 769 -0.66 13.66 -10.42
CA ARG A 769 -1.22 12.77 -11.44
C ARG A 769 -0.22 12.51 -12.56
N TYR A 770 0.44 13.55 -13.06
CA TYR A 770 1.43 13.44 -14.11
C TYR A 770 2.60 12.52 -13.72
N CYS A 771 3.10 12.61 -12.49
CA CYS A 771 4.14 11.72 -11.98
C CYS A 771 3.71 10.23 -11.94
N GLN A 772 2.41 9.93 -11.88
CA GLN A 772 1.89 8.56 -11.84
C GLN A 772 1.64 7.96 -13.23
N ALA A 773 1.18 8.75 -14.21
CA ALA A 773 0.75 8.23 -15.53
C ALA A 773 1.18 9.05 -16.75
N GLY A 774 2.02 10.09 -16.57
CA GLY A 774 2.39 11.02 -17.62
C GLY A 774 1.19 11.82 -18.15
N PHE A 775 1.22 12.19 -19.43
CA PHE A 775 0.12 12.90 -20.11
C PHE A 775 -1.04 11.99 -20.54
N LYS A 776 -0.93 10.66 -20.37
CA LYS A 776 -1.97 9.73 -20.82
C LYS A 776 -3.22 9.88 -19.95
N TRP A 777 -4.39 10.01 -20.59
CA TRP A 777 -5.66 10.02 -19.87
C TRP A 777 -6.08 8.60 -19.48
N THR A 778 -5.43 8.05 -18.45
CA THR A 778 -5.77 6.75 -17.87
C THR A 778 -6.33 6.92 -16.46
N LYS A 779 -7.03 5.89 -15.98
CA LYS A 779 -7.51 5.81 -14.60
C LYS A 779 -6.28 5.77 -13.67
N VAL A 780 -6.06 6.88 -12.96
CA VAL A 780 -5.06 7.00 -11.90
C VAL A 780 -5.80 7.04 -10.59
#